data_AF-E9BHG6-F1
#
_entry.id   AF-E9BHG6-F1
#
_cell.length_a   1.000
_cell.length_b   1.000
_cell.length_c   1.000
_cell.angle_alpha   90.00
_cell.angle_beta   90.00
_cell.angle_gamma   90.00
#
_symmetry.space_group_name_H-M   'P 1'
#
loop_
_entity.id
_entity.type
_entity.pdbx_description
1 polymer ?
#
loop_
_entity_poly.entity_id
_entity_poly.type
_entity_poly.pdbx_seq_one_letter_code
_entity_poly.pdbx_strand_id
1 'polypeptide(L)'
;MLNRRRNADQRHGPGAAVAPPPGAAAAAAGNAVTSSSGAISSASVSVSAAGPSSHAHEIHSSTALDEVINERVAAFAPCNLPSLVNDDTMDEASGGVGTLGDVTLVGGTTRYRVRITQAVLLMYLHIGSDPPGFPRVEPCAKMECWVDPMVAHVAKSAHRSGRGSGAGGGSDSIAETLERQYRSVLRDDVGVMRVVEASLEVSKSALAKSRRMARDGRILIHYNGHGMPRATDLGEVWVFDKERTHYVPLNITEMAELADTPAIYVFDCNSAGSLLQRWCRDRLHEKRPHDLFVCACSPGETLPLSPALPADLLTSCLTTPLRMALEWYIGFSFHAMLLPHVTADMIRNMPGDCNDRKSPRGELNWILNAVTDTIAWCTLPPAQFHYLFRQGTSIKGIFRNCILADRLLRESGCTPMTYPALSEEAHLHPMWELWEYTVDKCVSQLPRLLAATDEAPAAYEPSSFFDDQLTAFEVWVESGDMAEVPEQLPCVLLALTQVLYRVRAFTLLAKYLDSGRTAGKRAILCGILPYMSKLVTQAPEVFLIVTVLWMQVIRADPAEGCNEMQKCQCEKYFTSLLKLEESSTLIEYVEYGQMVNYARVESPQMPSPSFSPTTATAAPRQKRAEFQPRSQTWASTTSLDGAAEAGEQPLQPMQPMRSPLAEAPPPPPPP
;
A
#
# COMPACT_ATOMS: atom_id res chain seq x y z
N MET A 1 17.32 17.28 19.96
CA MET A 1 16.43 16.66 20.97
C MET A 1 16.94 15.27 21.39
N LEU A 2 18.05 15.20 22.13
CA LEU A 2 18.68 13.93 22.55
C LEU A 2 18.67 13.70 24.08
N ASN A 3 18.10 14.63 24.86
CA ASN A 3 18.09 14.57 26.33
C ASN A 3 16.71 14.23 26.95
N ARG A 4 15.72 13.77 26.18
CA ARG A 4 14.40 13.35 26.71
C ARG A 4 14.14 11.83 26.74
N ARG A 5 15.05 11.00 26.22
CA ARG A 5 14.87 9.52 26.17
C ARG A 5 15.51 8.74 27.34
N ARG A 6 16.09 9.40 28.35
CA ARG A 6 16.78 8.70 29.47
C ARG A 6 16.03 8.62 30.80
N ASN A 7 14.80 9.14 30.89
CA ASN A 7 14.07 9.23 32.16
C ASN A 7 12.75 8.42 32.21
N ALA A 8 12.55 7.44 31.32
CA ALA A 8 11.37 6.58 31.36
C ALA A 8 11.58 5.24 32.11
N ASP A 9 12.84 4.77 32.26
CA ASP A 9 13.13 3.42 32.81
C ASP A 9 13.48 3.37 34.31
N GLN A 10 13.21 4.42 35.10
CA GLN A 10 13.55 4.46 36.54
C GLN A 10 12.37 4.81 37.47
N ARG A 11 11.14 4.37 37.15
CA ARG A 11 10.00 4.53 38.07
C ARG A 11 9.09 3.32 38.20
N HIS A 12 9.64 2.15 38.56
CA HIS A 12 8.84 1.10 39.20
C HIS A 12 9.58 0.55 40.43
N GLY A 13 9.32 1.15 41.59
CA GLY A 13 9.55 0.56 42.91
C GLY A 13 8.31 -0.22 43.38
N PRO A 14 8.45 -1.16 44.32
CA PRO A 14 7.52 -2.26 44.52
C PRO A 14 6.24 -1.82 45.26
N GLY A 15 5.10 -2.10 44.65
CA GLY A 15 3.77 -1.91 45.25
C GLY A 15 3.40 -3.08 46.15
N ALA A 16 3.00 -2.74 47.38
CA ALA A 16 2.64 -3.64 48.47
C ALA A 16 1.45 -4.56 48.15
N ALA A 17 1.60 -5.84 48.49
CA ALA A 17 0.51 -6.81 48.51
C ALA A 17 -0.35 -6.63 49.77
N VAL A 18 -1.63 -6.35 49.56
CA VAL A 18 -2.66 -6.28 50.61
C VAL A 18 -3.28 -7.67 50.77
N ALA A 19 -3.28 -8.17 52.00
CA ALA A 19 -3.81 -9.47 52.41
C ALA A 19 -5.36 -9.51 52.46
N PRO A 20 -5.99 -10.69 52.34
CA PRO A 20 -7.40 -10.90 52.70
C PRO A 20 -7.57 -11.34 54.18
N PRO A 21 -8.76 -11.17 54.79
CA PRO A 21 -8.99 -11.37 56.23
C PRO A 21 -9.42 -12.82 56.61
N PRO A 22 -9.48 -13.17 57.92
CA PRO A 22 -9.56 -14.54 58.42
C PRO A 22 -10.93 -14.97 59.00
N GLY A 23 -11.16 -16.29 59.10
CA GLY A 23 -12.20 -16.94 59.94
C GLY A 23 -12.42 -18.42 59.56
N ALA A 24 -11.81 -19.40 60.26
CA ALA A 24 -12.40 -20.28 61.31
C ALA A 24 -13.43 -21.31 60.76
N ALA A 25 -13.39 -22.65 61.00
CA ALA A 25 -12.70 -23.49 61.98
C ALA A 25 -12.75 -25.02 61.61
N ALA A 26 -11.91 -25.81 62.30
CA ALA A 26 -12.02 -27.25 62.68
C ALA A 26 -11.83 -28.34 61.59
N ALA A 27 -11.13 -29.48 61.79
CA ALA A 27 -10.38 -30.08 62.91
C ALA A 27 -9.45 -31.23 62.39
N ALA A 28 -8.34 -31.46 63.12
CA ALA A 28 -7.60 -32.71 63.45
C ALA A 28 -7.58 -33.90 62.46
N ALA A 29 -6.53 -34.70 62.24
CA ALA A 29 -5.21 -35.01 62.82
C ALA A 29 -4.46 -35.85 61.73
N GLY A 30 -3.16 -36.14 61.70
CA GLY A 30 -2.01 -35.96 62.57
C GLY A 30 -0.80 -36.65 61.92
N ASN A 31 0.40 -36.23 62.34
CA ASN A 31 1.74 -36.84 62.18
C ASN A 31 2.32 -36.99 60.76
N ALA A 32 3.23 -36.11 60.29
CA ALA A 32 4.62 -35.83 60.73
C ALA A 32 5.65 -36.84 60.16
N VAL A 33 6.52 -36.42 59.21
CA VAL A 33 7.95 -36.02 59.39
C VAL A 33 8.85 -37.24 59.10
N THR A 34 9.88 -37.29 58.24
CA THR A 34 10.89 -36.35 57.68
C THR A 34 11.65 -37.09 56.55
N SER A 35 11.98 -36.47 55.41
CA SER A 35 13.33 -35.97 54.98
C SER A 35 14.50 -36.94 55.25
N SER A 36 15.55 -37.12 54.44
CA SER A 36 16.06 -36.55 53.19
C SER A 36 17.39 -37.26 52.88
N SER A 37 17.74 -37.41 51.60
CA SER A 37 19.09 -37.36 50.99
C SER A 37 20.28 -38.16 51.57
N GLY A 38 21.01 -38.84 50.66
CA GLY A 38 22.48 -38.77 50.64
C GLY A 38 23.27 -40.10 50.66
N ALA A 39 23.74 -40.50 49.47
CA ALA A 39 25.16 -40.71 49.12
C ALA A 39 26.02 -41.86 49.76
N ILE A 40 26.73 -42.58 48.86
CA ILE A 40 28.14 -43.05 48.92
C ILE A 40 28.50 -44.46 49.49
N SER A 41 29.05 -45.26 48.56
CA SER A 41 30.19 -46.21 48.55
C SER A 41 30.34 -47.45 49.49
N SER A 42 30.58 -48.58 48.79
CA SER A 42 31.71 -49.54 48.89
C SER A 42 31.79 -50.62 49.98
N ALA A 43 31.78 -51.86 49.48
CA ALA A 43 32.75 -52.96 49.65
C ALA A 43 32.83 -53.78 50.97
N SER A 44 32.61 -55.10 50.86
CA SER A 44 33.50 -56.22 51.25
C SER A 44 32.73 -57.57 51.21
N VAL A 45 33.08 -58.58 50.38
CA VAL A 45 34.05 -59.70 50.59
C VAL A 45 33.54 -60.74 51.63
N SER A 46 33.49 -62.07 51.47
CA SER A 46 33.73 -63.07 50.40
C SER A 46 33.47 -64.53 50.92
N VAL A 47 33.63 -65.53 50.03
CA VAL A 47 34.02 -66.97 50.22
C VAL A 47 32.90 -68.02 50.44
N SER A 48 32.49 -68.87 49.47
CA SER A 48 33.11 -70.01 48.73
C SER A 48 32.58 -71.39 49.17
N ALA A 49 32.07 -72.18 48.23
CA ALA A 49 32.28 -73.64 48.15
C ALA A 49 31.81 -74.18 46.77
N ALA A 50 32.56 -75.14 46.24
CA ALA A 50 32.60 -75.58 44.86
C ALA A 50 31.80 -76.88 44.57
N GLY A 51 31.52 -77.14 43.28
CA GLY A 51 31.32 -78.49 42.72
C GLY A 51 30.10 -78.66 41.81
N PRO A 52 30.16 -79.46 40.71
CA PRO A 52 29.66 -79.03 39.40
C PRO A 52 28.49 -79.88 38.84
N SER A 53 27.73 -79.32 37.88
CA SER A 53 26.97 -80.13 36.92
C SER A 53 26.89 -79.43 35.55
N SER A 54 27.31 -80.18 34.53
CA SER A 54 27.56 -79.80 33.14
C SER A 54 26.33 -79.53 32.28
N HIS A 55 25.27 -78.91 32.82
CA HIS A 55 24.06 -78.56 32.07
C HIS A 55 23.82 -77.05 31.86
N ALA A 56 24.70 -76.19 32.40
CA ALA A 56 24.53 -74.73 32.32
C ALA A 56 25.11 -74.10 31.04
N HIS A 57 25.95 -74.80 30.28
CA HIS A 57 26.69 -74.18 29.18
C HIS A 57 25.93 -74.06 27.85
N GLU A 58 24.92 -74.90 27.58
CA GLU A 58 24.10 -74.77 26.36
C GLU A 58 22.97 -73.74 26.50
N ILE A 59 22.49 -73.50 27.73
CA ILE A 59 21.40 -72.54 27.98
C ILE A 59 21.93 -71.10 27.93
N HIS A 60 23.15 -70.85 28.40
CA HIS A 60 23.73 -69.50 28.38
C HIS A 60 24.17 -69.03 26.98
N SER A 61 24.52 -69.93 26.07
CA SER A 61 24.87 -69.55 24.69
C SER A 61 23.62 -69.19 23.86
N SER A 62 22.47 -69.83 24.12
CA SER A 62 21.23 -69.48 23.41
C SER A 62 20.66 -68.16 23.89
N THR A 63 20.69 -67.88 25.20
CA THR A 63 20.20 -66.60 25.74
C THR A 63 21.06 -65.42 25.31
N ALA A 64 22.39 -65.59 25.23
CA ALA A 64 23.27 -64.52 24.74
C ALA A 64 23.08 -64.27 23.24
N LEU A 65 22.80 -65.33 22.45
CA LEU A 65 22.49 -65.17 21.03
C LEU A 65 21.11 -64.52 20.82
N ASP A 66 20.11 -64.89 21.62
CA ASP A 66 18.78 -64.31 21.59
C ASP A 66 18.77 -62.84 22.04
N GLU A 67 19.61 -62.45 23.02
CA GLU A 67 19.81 -61.05 23.38
C GLU A 67 20.44 -60.25 22.25
N VAL A 68 21.47 -60.76 21.59
CA VAL A 68 22.11 -60.09 20.45
C VAL A 68 21.18 -60.02 19.23
N ILE A 69 20.37 -61.06 19.00
CA ILE A 69 19.35 -61.05 17.95
C ILE A 69 18.27 -60.02 18.28
N ASN A 70 17.76 -59.98 19.53
CA ASN A 70 16.76 -59.00 19.94
C ASN A 70 17.29 -57.57 19.88
N GLU A 71 18.55 -57.34 20.22
CA GLU A 71 19.19 -56.01 20.13
C GLU A 71 19.36 -55.57 18.66
N ARG A 72 19.71 -56.50 17.76
CA ARG A 72 19.78 -56.22 16.32
C ARG A 72 18.41 -56.07 15.67
N VAL A 73 17.41 -56.81 16.11
CA VAL A 73 16.02 -56.68 15.65
C VAL A 73 15.39 -55.40 16.20
N ALA A 74 15.76 -54.95 17.40
CA ALA A 74 15.36 -53.65 17.94
C ALA A 74 15.89 -52.47 17.10
N ALA A 75 17.07 -52.61 16.48
CA ALA A 75 17.58 -51.62 15.51
C ALA A 75 16.76 -51.55 14.21
N PHE A 76 15.96 -52.59 13.90
CA PHE A 76 14.97 -52.62 12.81
C PHE A 76 13.53 -52.55 13.32
N ALA A 77 13.32 -52.28 14.62
CA ALA A 77 12.00 -51.96 15.11
C ALA A 77 11.47 -50.80 14.28
N PRO A 78 10.19 -50.83 13.84
CA PRO A 78 9.64 -49.72 13.09
C PRO A 78 9.77 -48.47 13.95
N CYS A 79 10.75 -47.64 13.61
CA CYS A 79 10.73 -46.25 14.03
C CYS A 79 9.38 -45.76 13.54
N ASN A 80 8.53 -45.28 14.45
CA ASN A 80 7.40 -44.46 14.05
C ASN A 80 8.03 -43.23 13.37
N LEU A 81 8.27 -43.35 12.06
CA LEU A 81 8.58 -42.22 11.22
C LEU A 81 7.42 -41.25 11.48
N PRO A 82 7.72 -39.97 11.73
CA PRO A 82 6.68 -38.96 11.78
C PRO A 82 5.81 -39.17 10.56
N SER A 83 4.51 -39.37 10.80
CA SER A 83 3.54 -39.51 9.74
C SER A 83 3.71 -38.32 8.78
N LEU A 84 4.06 -38.60 7.52
CA LEU A 84 4.04 -37.59 6.45
C LEU A 84 2.60 -37.10 6.15
N VAL A 85 1.60 -37.64 6.85
CA VAL A 85 0.22 -37.16 6.82
C VAL A 85 0.14 -35.93 7.72
N ASN A 86 0.16 -34.77 7.05
CA ASN A 86 -0.35 -33.47 7.44
C ASN A 86 -0.34 -33.17 8.94
N ASP A 87 0.61 -32.33 9.32
CA ASP A 87 0.76 -31.71 10.61
C ASP A 87 -0.35 -30.69 10.90
N ASP A 88 -1.62 -31.10 10.81
CA ASP A 88 -2.76 -30.30 11.25
C ASP A 88 -2.75 -30.16 12.79
N THR A 89 -1.94 -30.94 13.50
CA THR A 89 -1.77 -30.90 14.96
C THR A 89 -0.77 -29.85 15.45
N MET A 90 0.24 -29.47 14.66
CA MET A 90 1.11 -28.32 14.99
C MET A 90 0.42 -26.96 14.74
N ASP A 91 -0.63 -26.93 13.92
CA ASP A 91 -1.43 -25.71 13.68
C ASP A 91 -2.22 -25.28 14.95
N GLU A 92 -2.49 -26.17 15.92
CA GLU A 92 -3.09 -25.78 17.22
C GLU A 92 -2.07 -25.43 18.31
N ALA A 93 -0.85 -25.97 18.25
CA ALA A 93 0.17 -25.77 19.28
C ALA A 93 1.07 -24.53 19.03
N SER A 94 1.16 -24.07 17.78
CA SER A 94 1.85 -22.82 17.42
C SER A 94 0.89 -21.63 17.55
N GLY A 95 0.66 -21.18 18.78
CA GLY A 95 -0.16 -20.02 19.12
C GLY A 95 0.38 -18.66 18.63
N GLY A 96 0.79 -18.56 17.36
CA GLY A 96 1.36 -17.36 16.74
C GLY A 96 0.73 -16.95 15.41
N VAL A 97 -0.20 -17.73 14.86
CA VAL A 97 -1.11 -17.22 13.83
C VAL A 97 -2.43 -16.94 14.54
N GLY A 98 -2.91 -15.70 14.42
CA GLY A 98 -4.21 -15.26 14.91
C GLY A 98 -5.24 -16.37 14.72
N THR A 99 -5.96 -16.66 15.81
CA THR A 99 -6.93 -17.77 15.98
C THR A 99 -7.56 -18.27 14.69
N LEU A 100 -7.94 -19.55 14.62
CA LEU A 100 -8.79 -20.12 13.54
C LEU A 100 -9.96 -19.19 13.11
N GLY A 101 -10.40 -18.27 13.98
CA GLY A 101 -11.28 -17.13 13.71
C GLY A 101 -10.81 -16.11 12.65
N ASP A 102 -9.53 -15.77 12.56
CA ASP A 102 -8.99 -14.79 11.59
C ASP A 102 -8.96 -15.33 10.16
N VAL A 103 -8.58 -16.60 9.99
CA VAL A 103 -8.59 -17.27 8.68
C VAL A 103 -10.03 -17.57 8.22
N THR A 104 -10.95 -17.85 9.14
CA THR A 104 -12.39 -17.98 8.82
C THR A 104 -13.08 -16.63 8.55
N LEU A 105 -12.65 -15.53 9.20
CA LEU A 105 -13.06 -14.16 8.88
C LEU A 105 -12.59 -13.72 7.49
N VAL A 106 -11.40 -14.14 7.05
CA VAL A 106 -10.95 -13.97 5.66
C VAL A 106 -11.94 -14.66 4.69
N GLY A 107 -12.41 -15.87 5.00
CA GLY A 107 -13.43 -16.58 4.21
C GLY A 107 -14.78 -15.85 4.09
N GLY A 108 -15.14 -15.01 5.07
CA GLY A 108 -16.33 -14.15 5.01
C GLY A 108 -16.10 -12.87 4.17
N THR A 109 -14.89 -12.31 4.20
CA THR A 109 -14.54 -11.08 3.46
C THR A 109 -14.22 -11.34 1.99
N THR A 110 -13.69 -12.51 1.61
CA THR A 110 -13.30 -12.88 0.23
C THR A 110 -14.44 -12.81 -0.79
N ARG A 111 -15.70 -12.85 -0.34
CA ARG A 111 -16.87 -12.84 -1.23
C ARG A 111 -17.31 -11.45 -1.72
N TYR A 112 -16.79 -10.35 -1.14
CA TYR A 112 -17.28 -9.00 -1.45
C TYR A 112 -16.30 -8.17 -2.29
N ARG A 113 -16.01 -8.61 -3.52
CA ARG A 113 -15.15 -7.86 -4.44
C ARG A 113 -15.92 -6.77 -5.18
N VAL A 114 -16.00 -5.57 -4.60
CA VAL A 114 -16.69 -4.43 -5.21
C VAL A 114 -15.74 -3.32 -5.63
N ARG A 115 -15.80 -2.95 -6.91
CA ARG A 115 -15.02 -1.86 -7.50
C ARG A 115 -15.70 -0.52 -7.28
N ILE A 116 -14.92 0.55 -7.19
CA ILE A 116 -15.43 1.92 -7.28
C ILE A 116 -15.87 2.15 -8.73
N THR A 117 -17.12 2.57 -8.94
CA THR A 117 -17.68 2.83 -10.28
C THR A 117 -18.12 4.26 -10.48
N GLN A 118 -18.44 4.98 -9.39
CA GLN A 118 -18.79 6.39 -9.41
C GLN A 118 -18.07 7.14 -8.28
N ALA A 119 -17.80 8.41 -8.50
CA ALA A 119 -17.28 9.34 -7.52
C ALA A 119 -18.11 10.63 -7.52
N VAL A 120 -18.38 11.18 -6.35
CA VAL A 120 -19.04 12.47 -6.14
C VAL A 120 -18.08 13.38 -5.39
N LEU A 121 -17.74 14.51 -5.99
CA LEU A 121 -16.86 15.52 -5.41
C LEU A 121 -17.71 16.71 -4.97
N LEU A 122 -17.94 16.82 -3.67
CA LEU A 122 -18.66 17.91 -3.00
C LEU A 122 -17.65 18.96 -2.55
N MET A 123 -17.55 20.08 -3.30
CA MET A 123 -16.54 21.11 -3.10
C MET A 123 -17.17 22.40 -2.56
N TYR A 124 -16.80 22.76 -1.33
CA TYR A 124 -17.34 23.91 -0.59
C TYR A 124 -16.19 24.74 0.02
N LEU A 125 -15.57 25.57 -0.83
CA LEU A 125 -14.35 26.31 -0.49
C LEU A 125 -14.63 27.77 -0.13
N HIS A 126 -15.75 28.34 -0.58
CA HIS A 126 -16.15 29.73 -0.32
C HIS A 126 -14.99 30.74 -0.47
N ILE A 127 -14.27 30.66 -1.59
CA ILE A 127 -13.02 31.38 -1.82
C ILE A 127 -13.17 32.88 -1.52
N GLY A 128 -12.27 33.41 -0.69
CA GLY A 128 -12.23 34.82 -0.30
C GLY A 128 -12.96 35.15 1.01
N SER A 129 -13.70 34.19 1.56
CA SER A 129 -14.39 34.32 2.86
C SER A 129 -13.85 33.26 3.82
N ASP A 130 -13.48 33.67 5.03
CA ASP A 130 -13.11 32.72 6.08
C ASP A 130 -14.35 31.98 6.62
N PRO A 131 -14.20 30.70 7.00
CA PRO A 131 -15.29 29.96 7.64
C PRO A 131 -15.70 30.61 8.97
N PRO A 132 -17.01 30.66 9.29
CA PRO A 132 -17.48 31.23 10.54
C PRO A 132 -16.85 30.55 11.77
N GLY A 133 -16.34 31.36 12.70
CA GLY A 133 -15.75 30.87 13.95
C GLY A 133 -14.32 30.34 13.83
N PHE A 134 -13.72 30.37 12.63
CA PHE A 134 -12.34 29.95 12.42
C PHE A 134 -11.61 30.90 11.45
N PRO A 135 -11.27 32.12 11.91
CA PRO A 135 -10.53 33.08 11.09
C PRO A 135 -9.12 32.56 10.81
N ARG A 136 -8.65 32.70 9.57
CA ARG A 136 -7.31 32.26 9.18
C ARG A 136 -6.34 33.43 9.36
N VAL A 137 -5.32 33.23 10.19
CA VAL A 137 -4.28 34.26 10.41
C VAL A 137 -3.21 34.13 9.34
N GLU A 138 -2.92 35.23 8.65
CA GLU A 138 -1.87 35.27 7.63
C GLU A 138 -0.45 35.32 8.25
N PRO A 139 0.54 34.58 7.71
CA PRO A 139 0.44 33.64 6.59
C PRO A 139 -0.15 32.27 7.01
N CYS A 140 -1.04 31.71 6.21
CA CYS A 140 -1.62 30.38 6.43
C CYS A 140 -1.58 29.47 5.20
N ALA A 141 -1.86 28.18 5.41
CA ALA A 141 -2.11 27.20 4.35
C ALA A 141 -3.32 27.62 3.50
N LYS A 142 -3.13 27.73 2.19
CA LYS A 142 -4.19 28.17 1.23
C LYS A 142 -4.32 27.31 0.01
N MET A 143 -3.26 26.61 -0.39
CA MET A 143 -3.26 25.86 -1.63
C MET A 143 -4.30 24.74 -1.56
N GLU A 144 -5.14 24.65 -2.57
CA GLU A 144 -6.15 23.59 -2.73
C GLU A 144 -5.85 22.87 -4.03
N CYS A 145 -5.64 21.55 -3.97
CA CYS A 145 -5.27 20.72 -5.10
C CYS A 145 -4.05 21.27 -5.85
N TRP A 146 -3.11 21.86 -5.11
CA TRP A 146 -1.91 22.53 -5.62
C TRP A 146 -2.14 23.79 -6.45
N VAL A 147 -3.29 24.44 -6.27
CA VAL A 147 -3.63 25.71 -6.91
C VAL A 147 -3.97 26.73 -5.83
N ASP A 148 -3.45 27.96 -5.97
CA ASP A 148 -3.88 29.06 -5.11
C ASP A 148 -5.33 29.44 -5.47
N PRO A 149 -6.28 29.35 -4.53
CA PRO A 149 -7.69 29.61 -4.80
C PRO A 149 -7.97 31.03 -5.30
N MET A 150 -7.22 32.04 -4.84
CA MET A 150 -7.39 33.43 -5.29
C MET A 150 -6.88 33.60 -6.72
N VAL A 151 -5.77 32.95 -7.07
CA VAL A 151 -5.26 32.94 -8.46
C VAL A 151 -6.25 32.24 -9.39
N ALA A 152 -6.80 31.10 -8.98
CA ALA A 152 -7.82 30.39 -9.74
C ALA A 152 -9.08 31.24 -9.97
N HIS A 153 -9.49 32.01 -8.94
CA HIS A 153 -10.64 32.91 -9.02
C HIS A 153 -10.42 34.04 -10.02
N VAL A 154 -9.24 34.68 -10.00
CA VAL A 154 -8.89 35.78 -10.91
C VAL A 154 -8.73 35.30 -12.35
N ALA A 155 -8.04 34.18 -12.58
CA ALA A 155 -7.74 33.65 -13.92
C ALA A 155 -9.01 33.35 -14.74
N LYS A 156 -10.06 32.82 -14.09
CA LYS A 156 -11.37 32.57 -14.74
C LYS A 156 -12.19 33.84 -14.94
N SER A 157 -12.06 34.83 -14.06
CA SER A 157 -12.73 36.13 -14.21
C SER A 157 -12.19 36.91 -15.42
N ALA A 158 -10.88 36.82 -15.69
CA ALA A 158 -10.25 37.45 -16.86
C ALA A 158 -10.65 36.82 -18.21
N HIS A 159 -10.97 35.53 -18.24
CA HIS A 159 -11.40 34.82 -19.46
C HIS A 159 -12.90 34.98 -19.79
N ARG A 160 -13.70 35.60 -18.89
CA ARG A 160 -15.16 35.81 -19.07
C ARG A 160 -15.50 37.25 -19.46
N SER A 161 -14.95 37.75 -20.57
CA SER A 161 -15.46 38.98 -21.22
C SER A 161 -16.59 38.74 -22.23
N GLY A 162 -17.22 37.56 -22.24
CA GLY A 162 -18.31 37.28 -23.20
C GLY A 162 -19.28 36.20 -22.74
N ARG A 163 -20.47 36.64 -22.28
CA ARG A 163 -21.74 35.90 -22.13
C ARG A 163 -21.75 34.66 -21.23
N GLY A 164 -22.47 34.77 -20.11
CA GLY A 164 -23.11 33.63 -19.45
C GLY A 164 -23.11 33.70 -17.93
N SER A 165 -24.25 34.05 -17.35
CA SER A 165 -24.59 33.85 -15.93
C SER A 165 -24.51 32.36 -15.58
N GLY A 166 -23.43 31.96 -14.90
CA GLY A 166 -23.26 30.61 -14.36
C GLY A 166 -22.13 30.62 -13.34
N ALA A 167 -22.45 30.31 -12.09
CA ALA A 167 -21.64 30.51 -10.90
C ALA A 167 -20.47 29.51 -10.76
N GLY A 168 -19.62 29.45 -11.78
CA GLY A 168 -18.42 28.61 -11.85
C GLY A 168 -17.15 29.44 -11.71
N GLY A 169 -16.77 29.73 -10.46
CA GLY A 169 -15.58 30.52 -10.08
C GLY A 169 -14.29 29.70 -9.99
N GLY A 170 -13.31 30.18 -9.23
CA GLY A 170 -12.05 29.47 -8.95
C GLY A 170 -12.24 28.04 -8.42
N SER A 171 -13.29 27.81 -7.61
CA SER A 171 -13.65 26.49 -7.06
C SER A 171 -13.90 25.44 -8.15
N ASP A 172 -14.46 25.81 -9.31
CA ASP A 172 -14.69 24.87 -10.43
C ASP A 172 -13.37 24.37 -11.03
N SER A 173 -12.37 25.24 -11.11
CA SER A 173 -11.03 24.91 -11.63
C SER A 173 -10.29 23.96 -10.70
N ILE A 174 -10.43 24.19 -9.39
CA ILE A 174 -9.89 23.31 -8.35
C ILE A 174 -10.59 21.95 -8.41
N ALA A 175 -11.93 21.93 -8.51
CA ALA A 175 -12.70 20.69 -8.62
C ALA A 175 -12.33 19.88 -9.88
N GLU A 176 -12.07 20.54 -11.01
CA GLU A 176 -11.58 19.88 -12.24
C GLU A 176 -10.17 19.29 -12.04
N THR A 177 -9.33 19.99 -11.29
CA THR A 177 -7.99 19.50 -10.94
C THR A 177 -8.06 18.30 -10.02
N LEU A 178 -8.91 18.33 -9.00
CA LEU A 178 -9.18 17.21 -8.11
C LEU A 178 -9.71 15.99 -8.88
N GLU A 179 -10.65 16.18 -9.81
CA GLU A 179 -11.14 15.12 -10.69
C GLU A 179 -10.00 14.45 -11.46
N ARG A 180 -9.06 15.23 -12.02
CA ARG A 180 -7.89 14.71 -12.72
C ARG A 180 -6.96 13.92 -11.79
N GLN A 181 -6.73 14.41 -10.57
CA GLN A 181 -5.89 13.70 -9.59
C GLN A 181 -6.56 12.40 -9.11
N TYR A 182 -7.88 12.40 -8.92
CA TYR A 182 -8.58 11.16 -8.60
C TYR A 182 -8.53 10.17 -9.75
N ARG A 183 -8.61 10.59 -11.02
CA ARG A 183 -8.47 9.67 -12.16
C ARG A 183 -7.11 8.96 -12.20
N SER A 184 -6.03 9.58 -11.73
CA SER A 184 -4.70 8.93 -11.70
C SER A 184 -4.57 7.88 -10.59
N VAL A 185 -5.27 8.06 -9.47
CA VAL A 185 -5.30 7.09 -8.36
C VAL A 185 -6.36 6.01 -8.56
N LEU A 186 -7.49 6.40 -9.15
CA LEU A 186 -8.56 5.53 -9.58
C LEU A 186 -8.27 5.04 -11.00
N ARG A 187 -9.28 4.49 -11.66
CA ARG A 187 -9.22 4.14 -13.08
C ARG A 187 -10.02 5.19 -13.87
N ASP A 188 -9.66 5.39 -15.13
CA ASP A 188 -10.33 6.36 -16.00
C ASP A 188 -11.80 6.03 -16.30
N ASP A 189 -12.23 4.77 -16.08
CA ASP A 189 -13.61 4.33 -16.27
C ASP A 189 -14.56 4.70 -15.11
N VAL A 190 -14.05 5.30 -14.03
CA VAL A 190 -14.88 5.77 -12.92
C VAL A 190 -15.60 7.06 -13.32
N GLY A 191 -16.93 7.06 -13.28
CA GLY A 191 -17.71 8.27 -13.53
C GLY A 191 -17.58 9.26 -12.38
N VAL A 192 -17.22 10.51 -12.66
CA VAL A 192 -17.04 11.55 -11.64
C VAL A 192 -18.11 12.63 -11.80
N MET A 193 -18.80 12.95 -10.71
CA MET A 193 -19.76 14.05 -10.63
C MET A 193 -19.24 15.14 -9.69
N ARG A 194 -19.02 16.33 -10.24
CA ARG A 194 -18.61 17.51 -9.46
C ARG A 194 -19.84 18.29 -9.00
N VAL A 195 -19.88 18.65 -7.73
CA VAL A 195 -20.86 19.52 -7.10
C VAL A 195 -20.08 20.63 -6.41
N VAL A 196 -20.15 21.84 -6.95
CA VAL A 196 -19.29 22.95 -6.52
C VAL A 196 -20.14 24.10 -6.02
N GLU A 197 -19.97 24.46 -4.75
CA GLU A 197 -20.69 25.57 -4.10
C GLU A 197 -22.21 25.51 -4.35
N ALA A 198 -22.81 24.32 -4.31
CA ALA A 198 -24.19 24.10 -4.75
C ALA A 198 -25.18 24.06 -3.56
N SER A 199 -26.49 24.11 -3.87
CA SER A 199 -27.50 23.98 -2.83
C SER A 199 -27.57 22.55 -2.27
N LEU A 200 -28.18 22.42 -1.09
CA LEU A 200 -28.47 21.14 -0.46
C LEU A 200 -29.19 20.16 -1.41
N GLU A 201 -30.22 20.61 -2.13
CA GLU A 201 -30.99 19.73 -3.03
C GLU A 201 -30.17 19.23 -4.22
N VAL A 202 -29.26 20.05 -4.74
CA VAL A 202 -28.34 19.64 -5.82
C VAL A 202 -27.39 18.56 -5.31
N SER A 203 -26.85 18.72 -4.11
CA SER A 203 -25.98 17.72 -3.47
C SER A 203 -26.71 16.39 -3.25
N LYS A 204 -27.93 16.43 -2.71
CA LYS A 204 -28.75 15.23 -2.48
C LYS A 204 -29.09 14.52 -3.80
N SER A 205 -29.47 15.28 -4.82
CA SER A 205 -29.76 14.77 -6.16
C SER A 205 -28.53 14.11 -6.80
N ALA A 206 -27.34 14.70 -6.62
CA ALA A 206 -26.09 14.14 -7.11
C ALA A 206 -25.75 12.80 -6.45
N LEU A 207 -25.90 12.68 -5.12
CA LEU A 207 -25.70 11.41 -4.39
C LEU A 207 -26.64 10.32 -4.90
N ALA A 208 -27.95 10.61 -4.94
CA ALA A 208 -28.95 9.65 -5.42
C ALA A 208 -28.75 9.26 -6.89
N LYS A 209 -28.36 10.22 -7.74
CA LYS A 209 -28.08 9.96 -9.16
C LYS A 209 -26.86 9.07 -9.32
N SER A 210 -25.77 9.35 -8.60
CA SER A 210 -24.55 8.55 -8.65
C SER A 210 -24.79 7.12 -8.14
N ARG A 211 -25.63 6.93 -7.12
CA ARG A 211 -26.05 5.58 -6.70
C ARG A 211 -26.78 4.83 -7.80
N ARG A 212 -27.77 5.44 -8.45
CA ARG A 212 -28.46 4.81 -9.59
C ARG A 212 -27.49 4.42 -10.71
N MET A 213 -26.47 5.24 -10.98
CA MET A 213 -25.46 4.94 -11.99
C MET A 213 -24.50 3.83 -11.57
N ALA A 214 -24.12 3.79 -10.30
CA ALA A 214 -23.17 2.83 -9.77
C ALA A 214 -23.74 1.41 -9.62
N ARG A 215 -25.07 1.24 -9.56
CA ARG A 215 -25.78 -0.05 -9.38
C ARG A 215 -25.31 -0.82 -8.14
N ASP A 216 -24.55 -1.90 -8.29
CA ASP A 216 -23.96 -2.67 -7.19
C ASP A 216 -22.49 -2.26 -6.90
N GLY A 217 -21.95 -1.32 -7.68
CA GLY A 217 -20.60 -0.79 -7.50
C GLY A 217 -20.47 0.11 -6.28
N ARG A 218 -19.23 0.36 -5.85
CA ARG A 218 -18.94 1.26 -4.75
C ARG A 218 -18.92 2.71 -5.22
N ILE A 219 -19.49 3.61 -4.43
CA ILE A 219 -19.43 5.05 -4.68
C ILE A 219 -18.35 5.67 -3.79
N LEU A 220 -17.50 6.52 -4.37
CA LEU A 220 -16.62 7.40 -3.59
C LEU A 220 -17.30 8.75 -3.39
N ILE A 221 -17.39 9.23 -2.17
CA ILE A 221 -17.95 10.53 -1.83
C ILE A 221 -16.85 11.32 -1.16
N HIS A 222 -16.37 12.35 -1.83
CA HIS A 222 -15.37 13.25 -1.30
C HIS A 222 -16.05 14.57 -0.95
N TYR A 223 -15.95 15.00 0.30
CA TYR A 223 -16.39 16.30 0.77
C TYR A 223 -15.18 17.11 1.22
N ASN A 224 -14.95 18.24 0.54
CA ASN A 224 -14.00 19.26 0.97
C ASN A 224 -14.79 20.48 1.44
N GLY A 225 -14.67 20.77 2.74
CA GLY A 225 -15.43 21.80 3.44
C GLY A 225 -14.57 22.88 4.07
N HIS A 226 -13.44 23.26 3.45
CA HIS A 226 -12.53 24.25 4.04
C HIS A 226 -13.11 25.67 4.14
N GLY A 227 -14.09 26.01 3.29
CA GLY A 227 -14.82 27.29 3.38
C GLY A 227 -16.04 27.24 4.29
N MET A 228 -16.28 26.11 4.95
CA MET A 228 -17.49 25.85 5.72
C MET A 228 -17.22 25.81 7.23
N PRO A 229 -18.24 26.01 8.08
CA PRO A 229 -18.12 25.70 9.50
C PRO A 229 -17.68 24.26 9.74
N ARG A 230 -17.08 23.99 10.91
CA ARG A 230 -16.63 22.64 11.26
C ARG A 230 -17.79 21.64 11.33
N ALA A 231 -17.48 20.37 11.10
CA ALA A 231 -18.45 19.29 11.27
C ALA A 231 -18.92 19.20 12.74
N THR A 232 -20.18 18.80 12.94
CA THR A 232 -20.82 18.78 14.26
C THR A 232 -20.88 17.37 14.86
N ASP A 233 -21.03 17.28 16.19
CA ASP A 233 -21.22 16.01 16.92
C ASP A 233 -22.60 15.35 16.65
N LEU A 234 -23.47 16.05 15.93
CA LEU A 234 -24.74 15.54 15.40
C LEU A 234 -24.56 14.79 14.07
N GLY A 235 -23.34 14.81 13.52
CA GLY A 235 -22.99 14.18 12.25
C GLY A 235 -23.35 15.03 11.05
N GLU A 236 -23.18 16.35 11.13
CA GLU A 236 -23.55 17.27 10.05
C GLU A 236 -22.31 17.92 9.44
N VAL A 237 -22.32 17.99 8.11
CA VAL A 237 -21.45 18.87 7.32
C VAL A 237 -22.29 20.00 6.73
N TRP A 238 -21.65 21.05 6.21
CA TRP A 238 -22.38 22.24 5.74
C TRP A 238 -22.29 22.39 4.22
N VAL A 239 -23.39 22.85 3.64
CA VAL A 239 -23.53 23.22 2.23
C VAL A 239 -24.26 24.56 2.14
N PHE A 240 -24.49 25.08 0.94
CA PHE A 240 -25.25 26.32 0.78
C PHE A 240 -26.77 26.08 0.67
N ASP A 241 -27.54 27.11 0.98
CA ASP A 241 -28.89 27.29 0.47
C ASP A 241 -28.86 27.61 -1.06
N LYS A 242 -30.04 27.83 -1.66
CA LYS A 242 -30.15 28.09 -3.10
C LYS A 242 -29.53 29.45 -3.48
N GLU A 243 -29.66 30.42 -2.59
CA GLU A 243 -29.21 31.80 -2.78
C GLU A 243 -27.74 32.02 -2.39
N ARG A 244 -27.08 31.02 -1.77
CA ARG A 244 -25.72 31.09 -1.18
C ARG A 244 -25.59 32.17 -0.10
N THR A 245 -26.62 32.31 0.72
CA THR A 245 -26.67 33.29 1.82
C THR A 245 -26.48 32.65 3.19
N HIS A 246 -26.90 31.40 3.35
CA HIS A 246 -26.80 30.66 4.60
C HIS A 246 -26.14 29.31 4.41
N TYR A 247 -25.48 28.84 5.47
CA TYR A 247 -24.99 27.48 5.57
C TYR A 247 -26.12 26.57 6.06
N VAL A 248 -26.36 25.48 5.33
CA VAL A 248 -27.41 24.50 5.60
C VAL A 248 -26.76 23.16 5.96
N PRO A 249 -27.19 22.49 7.05
CA PRO A 249 -26.62 21.22 7.44
C PRO A 249 -27.06 20.08 6.50
N LEU A 250 -26.13 19.18 6.21
CA LEU A 250 -26.34 17.89 5.55
C LEU A 250 -25.86 16.79 6.50
N ASN A 251 -26.77 15.93 6.94
CA ASN A 251 -26.47 14.88 7.92
C ASN A 251 -25.85 13.64 7.25
N ILE A 252 -24.89 13.01 7.92
CA ILE A 252 -24.22 11.78 7.45
C ILE A 252 -25.21 10.62 7.23
N THR A 253 -26.26 10.53 8.06
CA THR A 253 -27.30 9.50 7.92
C THR A 253 -28.07 9.69 6.62
N GLU A 254 -28.43 10.94 6.31
CA GLU A 254 -29.11 11.28 5.05
C GLU A 254 -28.21 11.04 3.84
N MET A 255 -26.91 11.39 3.93
CA MET A 255 -25.94 11.05 2.90
C MET A 255 -25.89 9.54 2.64
N ALA A 256 -25.91 8.73 3.69
CA ALA A 256 -25.86 7.28 3.58
C ALA A 256 -27.15 6.66 3.04
N GLU A 257 -28.32 7.20 3.38
CA GLU A 257 -29.59 6.79 2.78
C GLU A 257 -29.63 7.08 1.27
N LEU A 258 -29.09 8.21 0.83
CA LEU A 258 -29.04 8.59 -0.59
C LEU A 258 -27.98 7.82 -1.39
N ALA A 259 -26.81 7.61 -0.78
CA ALA A 259 -25.67 6.96 -1.42
C ALA A 259 -25.76 5.43 -1.42
N ASP A 260 -26.51 4.85 -0.47
CA ASP A 260 -26.60 3.42 -0.17
C ASP A 260 -25.23 2.73 0.01
N THR A 261 -25.23 1.46 0.42
CA THR A 261 -24.02 0.64 0.54
C THR A 261 -23.74 -0.09 -0.79
N PRO A 262 -22.48 -0.29 -1.19
CA PRO A 262 -21.25 0.12 -0.51
C PRO A 262 -20.77 1.52 -0.92
N ALA A 263 -20.26 2.29 0.04
CA ALA A 263 -19.69 3.62 -0.17
C ALA A 263 -18.30 3.77 0.49
N ILE A 264 -17.54 4.76 0.05
CA ILE A 264 -16.36 5.28 0.77
C ILE A 264 -16.52 6.79 0.91
N TYR A 265 -16.45 7.28 2.14
CA TYR A 265 -16.57 8.69 2.49
C TYR A 265 -15.19 9.26 2.83
N VAL A 266 -14.81 10.33 2.14
CA VAL A 266 -13.59 11.10 2.39
C VAL A 266 -14.02 12.50 2.84
N PHE A 267 -13.68 12.86 4.07
CA PHE A 267 -14.01 14.15 4.67
C PHE A 267 -12.74 14.96 4.96
N ASP A 268 -12.48 15.94 4.11
CA ASP A 268 -11.43 16.94 4.29
C ASP A 268 -12.04 18.25 4.81
N CYS A 269 -12.17 18.31 6.13
CA CYS A 269 -12.71 19.46 6.85
C CYS A 269 -12.31 19.42 8.33
N ASN A 270 -12.52 20.54 9.02
CA ASN A 270 -12.34 20.64 10.46
C ASN A 270 -13.34 19.74 11.21
N SER A 271 -12.90 19.11 12.29
CA SER A 271 -13.70 18.21 13.13
C SER A 271 -14.27 17.00 12.39
N ALA A 272 -13.65 16.58 11.28
CA ALA A 272 -14.16 15.51 10.40
C ALA A 272 -14.48 14.20 11.15
N GLY A 273 -13.67 13.85 12.16
CA GLY A 273 -13.87 12.66 12.99
C GLY A 273 -15.22 12.61 13.73
N SER A 274 -15.87 13.76 13.93
CA SER A 274 -17.22 13.82 14.56
C SER A 274 -18.26 13.04 13.75
N LEU A 275 -18.09 13.00 12.42
CA LEU A 275 -18.97 12.26 11.50
C LEU A 275 -18.82 10.75 11.72
N LEU A 276 -17.58 10.26 11.82
CA LEU A 276 -17.31 8.85 12.08
C LEU A 276 -17.71 8.46 13.51
N GLN A 277 -17.48 9.33 14.50
CA GLN A 277 -17.93 9.09 15.87
C GLN A 277 -19.46 8.97 15.94
N ARG A 278 -20.20 9.85 15.23
CA ARG A 278 -21.65 9.75 15.08
C ARG A 278 -22.06 8.43 14.42
N TRP A 279 -21.40 8.07 13.33
CA TRP A 279 -21.65 6.84 12.58
C TRP A 279 -21.52 5.59 13.47
N CYS A 280 -20.48 5.55 14.30
CA CYS A 280 -20.26 4.47 15.25
C CYS A 280 -21.29 4.48 16.38
N ARG A 281 -21.58 5.65 16.96
CA ARG A 281 -22.59 5.82 18.04
C ARG A 281 -23.97 5.33 17.62
N ASP A 282 -24.36 5.58 16.38
CA ASP A 282 -25.66 5.19 15.83
C ASP A 282 -25.69 3.74 15.31
N ARG A 283 -24.58 3.01 15.49
CA ARG A 283 -24.38 1.62 15.02
C ARG A 283 -24.59 1.44 13.52
N LEU A 284 -24.33 2.49 12.73
CA LEU A 284 -24.44 2.40 11.26
C LEU A 284 -23.36 1.50 10.68
N HIS A 285 -22.18 1.44 11.31
CA HIS A 285 -21.10 0.52 10.94
C HIS A 285 -21.48 -0.97 11.03
N GLU A 286 -22.37 -1.36 11.94
CA GLU A 286 -22.91 -2.73 12.03
C GLU A 286 -23.92 -3.01 10.92
N LYS A 287 -24.77 -2.03 10.59
CA LYS A 287 -25.79 -2.13 9.54
C LYS A 287 -25.21 -2.04 8.13
N ARG A 288 -24.06 -1.36 8.00
CA ARG A 288 -23.40 -1.02 6.72
C ARG A 288 -21.92 -1.38 6.82
N PRO A 289 -21.59 -2.67 6.99
CA PRO A 289 -20.22 -3.13 7.28
C PRO A 289 -19.26 -2.94 6.10
N HIS A 290 -19.78 -2.63 4.91
CA HIS A 290 -18.99 -2.39 3.72
C HIS A 290 -18.74 -0.90 3.44
N ASP A 291 -19.29 0.03 4.23
CA ASP A 291 -19.03 1.46 4.09
C ASP A 291 -17.70 1.83 4.76
N LEU A 292 -16.88 2.64 4.09
CA LEU A 292 -15.54 3.00 4.52
C LEU A 292 -15.43 4.50 4.79
N PHE A 293 -14.59 4.91 5.73
CA PHE A 293 -14.38 6.32 6.09
C PHE A 293 -12.91 6.69 6.08
N VAL A 294 -12.64 7.92 5.65
CA VAL A 294 -11.36 8.62 5.79
C VAL A 294 -11.66 10.06 6.21
N CYS A 295 -11.26 10.42 7.42
CA CYS A 295 -11.49 11.72 8.05
C CYS A 295 -10.15 12.40 8.32
N ALA A 296 -10.02 13.66 7.94
CA ALA A 296 -8.74 14.39 8.00
C ALA A 296 -8.23 14.67 9.44
N CYS A 297 -9.13 14.74 10.42
CA CYS A 297 -8.78 15.03 11.81
C CYS A 297 -9.80 14.44 12.79
N SER A 298 -9.48 14.42 14.08
CA SER A 298 -10.34 13.88 15.14
C SER A 298 -11.45 14.87 15.53
N PRO A 299 -12.48 14.43 16.28
CA PRO A 299 -13.54 15.33 16.75
C PRO A 299 -12.96 16.51 17.52
N GLY A 300 -13.38 17.72 17.16
CA GLY A 300 -12.93 18.97 17.78
C GLY A 300 -11.57 19.50 17.29
N GLU A 301 -10.79 18.71 16.55
CA GLU A 301 -9.52 19.17 15.95
C GLU A 301 -9.74 20.06 14.72
N THR A 302 -8.73 20.86 14.42
CA THR A 302 -8.70 21.76 13.27
C THR A 302 -7.50 21.46 12.41
N LEU A 303 -7.67 21.53 11.09
CA LEU A 303 -6.62 21.19 10.14
C LEU A 303 -5.38 22.09 10.27
N PRO A 304 -4.20 21.60 9.85
CA PRO A 304 -2.97 22.36 9.95
C PRO A 304 -3.02 23.65 9.12
N LEU A 305 -2.57 24.76 9.71
CA LEU A 305 -2.56 26.07 9.06
C LEU A 305 -1.16 26.51 8.59
N SER A 306 -0.16 25.63 8.65
CA SER A 306 1.20 25.99 8.26
C SER A 306 1.27 26.42 6.78
N PRO A 307 1.77 27.62 6.45
CA PRO A 307 1.83 28.11 5.07
C PRO A 307 2.78 27.29 4.17
N ALA A 308 3.62 26.44 4.76
CA ALA A 308 4.46 25.50 4.01
C ALA A 308 3.69 24.28 3.46
N LEU A 309 2.45 24.07 3.91
CA LEU A 309 1.60 22.95 3.51
C LEU A 309 0.40 23.44 2.70
N PRO A 310 -0.19 22.58 1.85
CA PRO A 310 -1.50 22.85 1.29
C PRO A 310 -2.57 22.83 2.38
N ALA A 311 -3.67 23.55 2.15
CA ALA A 311 -4.84 23.51 3.02
C ALA A 311 -5.51 22.13 2.99
N ASP A 312 -5.47 21.46 1.83
CA ASP A 312 -6.03 20.12 1.61
C ASP A 312 -4.99 19.01 1.80
N LEU A 313 -4.36 18.97 2.97
CA LEU A 313 -3.30 18.01 3.28
C LEU A 313 -3.78 16.55 3.14
N LEU A 314 -4.98 16.21 3.63
CA LEU A 314 -5.54 14.86 3.45
C LEU A 314 -5.73 14.59 1.95
N THR A 315 -6.44 15.46 1.24
CA THR A 315 -6.71 15.29 -0.19
C THR A 315 -5.43 15.14 -0.99
N SER A 316 -4.45 16.01 -0.75
CA SER A 316 -3.13 16.00 -1.38
C SER A 316 -2.37 14.69 -1.14
N CYS A 317 -2.44 14.12 0.07
CA CYS A 317 -1.90 12.79 0.37
C CYS A 317 -2.63 11.70 -0.44
N LEU A 318 -3.95 11.73 -0.46
CA LEU A 318 -4.77 10.70 -1.11
C LEU A 318 -4.66 10.70 -2.63
N THR A 319 -4.48 11.86 -3.27
CA THR A 319 -4.56 11.99 -4.72
C THR A 319 -3.18 12.24 -5.37
N THR A 320 -2.21 12.74 -4.62
CA THR A 320 -0.85 13.06 -5.11
C THR A 320 0.25 12.73 -4.08
N PRO A 321 0.34 11.47 -3.61
CA PRO A 321 1.13 11.08 -2.44
C PRO A 321 2.62 11.44 -2.56
N LEU A 322 3.27 11.12 -3.69
CA LEU A 322 4.69 11.43 -3.86
C LEU A 322 4.96 12.93 -3.83
N ARG A 323 4.11 13.74 -4.47
CA ARG A 323 4.27 15.20 -4.46
C ARG A 323 4.15 15.74 -3.04
N MET A 324 3.17 15.27 -2.27
CA MET A 324 2.99 15.67 -0.89
C MET A 324 4.18 15.24 -0.01
N ALA A 325 4.69 14.02 -0.17
CA ALA A 325 5.86 13.56 0.56
C ALA A 325 7.11 14.40 0.26
N LEU A 326 7.31 14.83 -0.98
CA LEU A 326 8.43 15.70 -1.37
C LEU A 326 8.27 17.14 -0.87
N GLU A 327 7.06 17.73 -0.93
CA GLU A 327 6.82 19.06 -0.35
C GLU A 327 6.95 19.04 1.18
N TRP A 328 6.54 17.94 1.83
CA TRP A 328 6.82 17.72 3.26
C TRP A 328 8.33 17.70 3.53
N TYR A 329 9.09 16.96 2.72
CA TYR A 329 10.55 16.92 2.83
C TYR A 329 11.17 18.31 2.70
N ILE A 330 10.72 19.11 1.71
CA ILE A 330 11.20 20.50 1.50
C ILE A 330 10.92 21.38 2.73
N GLY A 331 9.72 21.29 3.30
CA GLY A 331 9.27 22.22 4.34
C GLY A 331 9.67 21.84 5.77
N PHE A 332 9.79 20.53 6.06
CA PHE A 332 9.83 20.02 7.44
C PHE A 332 10.98 19.06 7.72
N SER A 333 11.65 18.50 6.71
CA SER A 333 12.76 17.58 6.95
C SER A 333 14.01 18.31 7.43
N PHE A 334 14.59 17.85 8.54
CA PHE A 334 15.91 18.31 8.98
C PHE A 334 17.01 17.91 7.99
N HIS A 335 16.82 16.85 7.21
CA HIS A 335 17.81 16.33 6.28
C HIS A 335 17.97 17.24 5.05
N ALA A 336 16.92 17.98 4.68
CA ALA A 336 17.02 19.00 3.64
C ALA A 336 18.10 20.05 3.97
N MET A 337 18.29 20.37 5.26
CA MET A 337 19.35 21.29 5.71
C MET A 337 20.76 20.69 5.61
N LEU A 338 20.88 19.36 5.56
CA LEU A 338 22.16 18.66 5.42
C LEU A 338 22.65 18.63 3.96
N LEU A 339 21.80 18.99 3.00
CA LEU A 339 22.08 18.99 1.57
C LEU A 339 22.06 20.43 1.00
N PRO A 340 23.04 21.30 1.33
CA PRO A 340 23.00 22.72 1.02
C PRO A 340 23.01 23.05 -0.48
N HIS A 341 23.40 22.10 -1.33
CA HIS A 341 23.41 22.25 -2.79
C HIS A 341 22.11 21.79 -3.46
N VAL A 342 21.17 21.22 -2.71
CA VAL A 342 19.86 20.79 -3.22
C VAL A 342 18.82 21.86 -2.88
N THR A 343 18.28 22.51 -3.91
CA THR A 343 17.24 23.54 -3.71
C THR A 343 15.83 22.93 -3.80
N ALA A 344 14.85 23.61 -3.21
CA ALA A 344 13.44 23.22 -3.31
C ALA A 344 12.97 23.09 -4.77
N ASP A 345 13.44 23.99 -5.65
CA ASP A 345 13.09 23.98 -7.06
C ASP A 345 13.68 22.78 -7.80
N MET A 346 14.87 22.31 -7.42
CA MET A 346 15.43 21.07 -7.95
C MET A 346 14.55 19.87 -7.61
N ILE A 347 14.05 19.78 -6.38
CA ILE A 347 13.18 18.68 -5.92
C ILE A 347 11.84 18.71 -6.66
N ARG A 348 11.22 19.90 -6.81
CA ARG A 348 9.96 20.06 -7.56
C ARG A 348 10.09 19.67 -9.04
N ASN A 349 11.24 20.01 -9.63
CA ASN A 349 11.57 19.72 -11.02
C ASN A 349 12.35 18.39 -11.20
N MET A 350 12.21 17.45 -10.26
CA MET A 350 12.85 16.14 -10.36
C MET A 350 12.54 15.44 -11.70
N PRO A 351 13.55 14.95 -12.43
CA PRO A 351 13.36 14.32 -13.74
C PRO A 351 12.47 13.06 -13.71
N GLY A 352 11.81 12.79 -14.84
CA GLY A 352 11.07 11.55 -15.09
C GLY A 352 9.58 11.60 -14.80
N ASP A 353 8.93 10.46 -15.06
CA ASP A 353 7.50 10.24 -14.84
C ASP A 353 7.26 9.24 -13.70
N CYS A 354 6.13 9.36 -12.99
CA CYS A 354 5.79 8.47 -11.88
C CYS A 354 5.64 6.99 -12.28
N ASN A 355 5.45 6.69 -13.57
CA ASN A 355 5.37 5.33 -14.10
C ASN A 355 6.73 4.79 -14.58
N ASP A 356 7.71 5.65 -14.84
CA ASP A 356 9.04 5.24 -15.27
C ASP A 356 9.94 4.97 -14.07
N ARG A 357 9.99 3.70 -13.67
CA ARG A 357 10.75 3.21 -12.52
C ARG A 357 12.28 3.34 -12.67
N LYS A 358 12.80 3.68 -13.86
CA LYS A 358 14.22 3.96 -14.08
C LYS A 358 14.58 5.42 -13.82
N SER A 359 13.58 6.29 -13.74
CA SER A 359 13.76 7.70 -13.42
C SER A 359 13.72 7.92 -11.90
N PRO A 360 14.38 8.96 -11.37
CA PRO A 360 14.36 9.26 -9.94
C PRO A 360 12.93 9.44 -9.41
N ARG A 361 12.06 10.14 -10.16
CA ARG A 361 10.66 10.34 -9.77
C ARG A 361 9.87 9.03 -9.72
N GLY A 362 9.98 8.21 -10.75
CA GLY A 362 9.23 6.96 -10.81
C GLY A 362 9.76 5.89 -9.86
N GLU A 363 11.07 5.86 -9.59
CA GLU A 363 11.65 4.99 -8.56
C GLU A 363 11.15 5.37 -7.17
N LEU A 364 11.19 6.66 -6.79
CA LEU A 364 10.65 7.11 -5.50
C LEU A 364 9.15 6.82 -5.36
N ASN A 365 8.35 7.03 -6.41
CA ASN A 365 6.94 6.65 -6.41
C ASN A 365 6.76 5.15 -6.14
N TRP A 366 7.60 4.32 -6.75
CA TRP A 366 7.55 2.88 -6.61
C TRP A 366 7.96 2.42 -5.21
N ILE A 367 9.00 3.02 -4.63
CA ILE A 367 9.47 2.74 -3.26
C ILE A 367 8.46 3.23 -2.23
N LEU A 368 7.87 4.42 -2.38
CA LEU A 368 6.81 4.91 -1.49
C LEU A 368 5.65 3.91 -1.41
N ASN A 369 5.26 3.35 -2.55
CA ASN A 369 4.24 2.32 -2.60
C ASN A 369 4.66 1.03 -1.89
N ALA A 370 5.93 0.65 -1.98
CA ALA A 370 6.48 -0.52 -1.29
C ALA A 370 6.51 -0.33 0.23
N VAL A 371 6.96 0.85 0.69
CA VAL A 371 7.01 1.25 2.10
C VAL A 371 5.61 1.19 2.71
N THR A 372 4.63 1.84 2.09
CA THR A 372 3.26 1.91 2.61
C THR A 372 2.52 0.57 2.55
N ASP A 373 2.72 -0.25 1.51
CA ASP A 373 2.20 -1.62 1.47
C ASP A 373 2.82 -2.51 2.57
N THR A 374 4.10 -2.29 2.89
CA THR A 374 4.82 -3.04 3.94
C THR A 374 4.34 -2.64 5.33
N ILE A 375 4.19 -1.34 5.59
CA ILE A 375 3.62 -0.86 6.85
C ILE A 375 2.22 -1.44 7.06
N ALA A 376 1.38 -1.45 6.01
CA ALA A 376 0.04 -2.04 6.08
C ALA A 376 0.09 -3.53 6.44
N TRP A 377 1.03 -4.27 5.86
CA TRP A 377 1.19 -5.70 6.09
C TRP A 377 1.63 -6.01 7.52
N CYS A 378 2.56 -5.22 8.08
CA CYS A 378 3.09 -5.44 9.42
C CYS A 378 2.11 -4.99 10.52
N THR A 379 1.27 -4.00 10.25
CA THR A 379 0.48 -3.33 11.31
C THR A 379 -1.02 -3.63 11.28
N LEU A 380 -1.58 -4.09 10.16
CA LEU A 380 -3.01 -4.37 10.07
C LEU A 380 -3.32 -5.84 10.39
N PRO A 381 -4.46 -6.12 11.04
CA PRO A 381 -4.95 -7.49 11.19
C PRO A 381 -5.10 -8.19 9.81
N PRO A 382 -4.82 -9.50 9.70
CA PRO A 382 -4.81 -10.20 8.42
C PRO A 382 -6.10 -10.04 7.60
N ALA A 383 -7.27 -10.15 8.25
CA ALA A 383 -8.56 -9.99 7.59
C ALA A 383 -8.77 -8.57 7.05
N GLN A 384 -8.35 -7.55 7.80
CA GLN A 384 -8.45 -6.16 7.39
C GLN A 384 -7.47 -5.83 6.26
N PHE A 385 -6.22 -6.30 6.36
CA PHE A 385 -5.23 -6.17 5.29
C PHE A 385 -5.75 -6.79 3.99
N HIS A 386 -6.27 -8.02 4.06
CA HIS A 386 -6.83 -8.69 2.90
C HIS A 386 -8.01 -7.90 2.31
N TYR A 387 -8.94 -7.42 3.15
CA TYR A 387 -10.08 -6.63 2.72
C TYR A 387 -9.67 -5.34 1.98
N LEU A 388 -8.74 -4.57 2.53
CA LEU A 388 -8.36 -3.25 2.01
C LEU A 388 -7.31 -3.32 0.88
N PHE A 389 -6.31 -4.21 1.00
CA PHE A 389 -5.15 -4.24 0.12
C PHE A 389 -5.18 -5.35 -0.95
N ARG A 390 -6.14 -6.30 -0.91
CA ARG A 390 -6.19 -7.43 -1.87
C ARG A 390 -7.44 -7.48 -2.74
N GLN A 391 -8.57 -6.93 -2.30
CA GLN A 391 -9.83 -7.04 -3.05
C GLN A 391 -9.87 -6.17 -4.32
N GLY A 392 -9.36 -4.94 -4.24
CA GLY A 392 -9.46 -3.96 -5.32
C GLY A 392 -8.29 -2.99 -5.38
N THR A 393 -7.80 -2.72 -6.59
CA THR A 393 -6.66 -1.83 -6.82
C THR A 393 -6.92 -0.40 -6.35
N SER A 394 -8.14 0.11 -6.54
CA SER A 394 -8.50 1.48 -6.14
C SER A 394 -8.59 1.64 -4.62
N ILE A 395 -9.18 0.68 -3.90
CA ILE A 395 -9.25 0.72 -2.42
C ILE A 395 -7.86 0.57 -1.83
N LYS A 396 -7.06 -0.36 -2.36
CA LYS A 396 -5.64 -0.48 -2.02
C LYS A 396 -4.92 0.86 -2.21
N GLY A 397 -5.09 1.50 -3.37
CA GLY A 397 -4.47 2.80 -3.66
C GLY A 397 -4.85 3.88 -2.65
N ILE A 398 -6.14 4.00 -2.31
CA ILE A 398 -6.61 4.98 -1.32
C ILE A 398 -6.03 4.71 0.06
N PHE A 399 -6.13 3.48 0.59
CA PHE A 399 -5.68 3.16 1.95
C PHE A 399 -4.17 3.17 2.09
N ARG A 400 -3.43 2.81 1.04
CA ARG A 400 -1.98 3.03 0.97
C ARG A 400 -1.63 4.50 1.14
N ASN A 401 -2.37 5.37 0.46
CA ASN A 401 -2.17 6.82 0.57
C ASN A 401 -2.69 7.36 1.92
N CYS A 402 -3.65 6.70 2.57
CA CYS A 402 -4.06 7.01 3.95
C CYS A 402 -2.95 6.75 4.96
N ILE A 403 -2.08 5.77 4.74
CA ILE A 403 -0.93 5.51 5.63
C ILE A 403 0.06 6.68 5.59
N LEU A 404 0.30 7.27 4.40
CA LEU A 404 1.05 8.51 4.29
C LEU A 404 0.33 9.67 4.99
N ALA A 405 -0.99 9.80 4.77
CA ALA A 405 -1.78 10.85 5.42
C ALA A 405 -1.73 10.74 6.95
N ASP A 406 -1.84 9.52 7.50
CA ASP A 406 -1.74 9.24 8.94
C ASP A 406 -0.45 9.78 9.53
N ARG A 407 0.67 9.53 8.85
CA ARG A 407 1.97 10.07 9.26
C ARG A 407 2.01 11.60 9.22
N LEU A 408 1.73 12.20 8.06
CA LEU A 408 1.95 13.65 7.87
C LEU A 408 0.95 14.51 8.68
N LEU A 409 -0.29 14.05 8.83
CA LEU A 409 -1.27 14.74 9.67
C LEU A 409 -0.85 14.69 11.14
N ARG A 410 -0.41 13.52 11.65
CA ARG A 410 0.06 13.40 13.05
C ARG A 410 1.28 14.25 13.32
N GLU A 411 2.25 14.26 12.40
CA GLU A 411 3.45 15.11 12.54
C GLU A 411 3.10 16.62 12.49
N SER A 412 1.99 17.01 11.84
CA SER A 412 1.49 18.39 11.86
C SER A 412 0.52 18.71 13.00
N GLY A 413 0.29 17.76 13.92
CA GLY A 413 -0.54 17.94 15.11
C GLY A 413 -2.03 17.65 14.92
N CYS A 414 -2.40 16.92 13.86
CA CYS A 414 -3.77 16.46 13.59
C CYS A 414 -3.85 14.93 13.58
N THR A 415 -4.94 14.37 14.10
CA THR A 415 -5.10 12.91 14.20
C THR A 415 -6.17 12.44 13.22
N PRO A 416 -5.81 11.92 12.04
CA PRO A 416 -6.80 11.41 11.09
C PRO A 416 -7.47 10.15 11.63
N MET A 417 -8.67 9.88 11.13
CA MET A 417 -9.43 8.70 11.51
C MET A 417 -9.90 7.96 10.27
N THR A 418 -9.86 6.63 10.28
CA THR A 418 -10.40 5.80 9.21
C THR A 418 -11.37 4.77 9.75
N TYR A 419 -12.24 4.26 8.88
CA TYR A 419 -13.01 3.05 9.14
C TYR A 419 -12.91 2.09 7.95
N PRO A 420 -12.43 0.84 8.15
CA PRO A 420 -11.80 0.32 9.37
C PRO A 420 -10.60 1.16 9.84
N ALA A 421 -10.33 1.17 11.15
CA ALA A 421 -9.26 1.96 11.74
C ALA A 421 -7.89 1.42 11.31
N LEU A 422 -6.99 2.31 10.88
CA LEU A 422 -5.57 1.98 10.74
C LEU A 422 -4.95 1.74 12.12
N SER A 423 -3.82 1.02 12.16
CA SER A 423 -3.07 0.83 13.41
C SER A 423 -2.53 2.17 13.91
N GLU A 424 -2.58 2.38 15.23
CA GLU A 424 -2.00 3.56 15.87
C GLU A 424 -0.48 3.63 15.69
N GLU A 425 0.19 2.51 15.40
CA GLU A 425 1.64 2.42 15.24
C GLU A 425 2.10 2.66 13.80
N ALA A 426 1.19 2.73 12.82
CA ALA A 426 1.54 2.84 11.40
C ALA A 426 2.40 4.07 11.08
N HIS A 427 2.14 5.21 11.73
CA HIS A 427 2.94 6.43 11.57
C HIS A 427 4.34 6.35 12.21
N LEU A 428 4.58 5.42 13.13
CA LEU A 428 5.86 5.24 13.83
C LEU A 428 6.71 4.10 13.25
N HIS A 429 6.22 3.43 12.22
CA HIS A 429 6.85 2.23 11.68
C HIS A 429 8.26 2.53 11.10
N PRO A 430 9.30 1.72 11.38
CA PRO A 430 10.69 1.98 10.94
C PRO A 430 10.89 2.12 9.43
N MET A 431 10.02 1.54 8.61
CA MET A 431 10.03 1.73 7.14
C MET A 431 9.95 3.21 6.71
N TRP A 432 9.46 4.09 7.58
CA TRP A 432 9.48 5.53 7.36
C TRP A 432 10.88 6.15 7.41
N GLU A 433 11.78 5.61 8.24
CA GLU A 433 13.19 6.01 8.26
C GLU A 433 13.89 5.56 6.98
N LEU A 434 13.56 4.36 6.49
CA LEU A 434 14.08 3.86 5.21
C LEU A 434 13.58 4.69 4.01
N TRP A 435 12.32 5.16 4.07
CA TRP A 435 11.79 6.12 3.11
C TRP A 435 12.59 7.42 3.10
N GLU A 436 12.82 8.03 4.27
CA GLU A 436 13.60 9.26 4.38
C GLU A 436 15.02 9.12 3.85
N TYR A 437 15.71 8.04 4.25
CA TYR A 437 17.05 7.72 3.75
C TYR A 437 17.08 7.57 2.21
N THR A 438 16.07 6.91 1.65
CA THR A 438 15.96 6.73 0.20
C THR A 438 15.74 8.07 -0.51
N VAL A 439 14.88 8.93 0.05
CA VAL A 439 14.65 10.28 -0.48
C VAL A 439 15.95 11.07 -0.47
N ASP A 440 16.70 11.09 0.65
CA ASP A 440 17.99 11.79 0.75
C ASP A 440 18.97 11.38 -0.34
N LYS A 441 19.12 10.06 -0.53
CA LYS A 441 20.01 9.51 -1.57
C LYS A 441 19.58 9.93 -2.96
N CYS A 442 18.29 9.90 -3.26
CA CYS A 442 17.77 10.35 -4.55
C CYS A 442 17.97 11.86 -4.74
N VAL A 443 17.56 12.69 -3.77
CA VAL A 443 17.62 14.15 -3.91
C VAL A 443 19.05 14.69 -3.96
N SER A 444 20.00 14.02 -3.29
CA SER A 444 21.42 14.39 -3.32
C SER A 444 22.04 14.32 -4.73
N GLN A 445 21.46 13.53 -5.64
CA GLN A 445 21.91 13.41 -7.02
C GLN A 445 21.38 14.54 -7.93
N LEU A 446 20.31 15.25 -7.52
CA LEU A 446 19.62 16.21 -8.39
C LEU A 446 20.51 17.33 -8.95
N PRO A 447 21.44 17.94 -8.18
CA PRO A 447 22.31 18.98 -8.73
C PRO A 447 23.13 18.49 -9.93
N ARG A 448 23.64 17.24 -9.85
CA ARG A 448 24.38 16.59 -10.94
C ARG A 448 23.47 16.25 -12.12
N LEU A 449 22.28 15.71 -11.85
CA LEU A 449 21.34 15.30 -12.90
C LEU A 449 20.75 16.47 -13.67
N LEU A 450 20.47 17.59 -13.00
CA LEU A 450 19.91 18.79 -13.62
C LEU A 450 20.96 19.66 -14.29
N ALA A 451 22.24 19.56 -13.88
CA ALA A 451 23.35 20.20 -14.57
C ALA A 451 23.84 19.42 -15.81
N ALA A 452 23.30 18.23 -16.05
CA ALA A 452 23.68 17.41 -17.20
C ALA A 452 23.34 18.12 -18.51
N THR A 453 24.27 18.07 -19.46
CA THR A 453 24.11 18.57 -20.82
C THR A 453 24.28 17.41 -21.80
N ASP A 454 23.92 17.62 -23.07
CA ASP A 454 24.12 16.60 -24.12
C ASP A 454 25.61 16.18 -24.26
N GLU A 455 26.55 17.06 -23.88
CA GLU A 455 27.99 16.78 -23.89
C GLU A 455 28.48 16.01 -22.65
N ALA A 456 27.73 16.05 -21.54
CA ALA A 456 28.06 15.39 -20.28
C ALA A 456 26.80 14.77 -19.65
N PRO A 457 26.32 13.63 -20.19
CA PRO A 457 25.11 12.98 -19.69
C PRO A 457 25.35 12.41 -18.29
N ALA A 458 24.55 12.85 -17.32
CA ALA A 458 24.54 12.30 -15.98
C ALA A 458 23.53 11.15 -15.90
N ALA A 459 24.00 9.92 -15.68
CA ALA A 459 23.12 8.79 -15.42
C ALA A 459 22.60 8.84 -13.96
N TYR A 460 21.32 8.53 -13.78
CA TYR A 460 20.74 8.30 -12.47
C TYR A 460 21.25 7.00 -11.87
N GLU A 461 21.66 7.03 -10.60
CA GLU A 461 22.05 5.83 -9.85
C GLU A 461 20.84 5.35 -9.03
N PRO A 462 20.28 4.17 -9.33
CA PRO A 462 19.12 3.62 -8.62
C PRO A 462 19.40 3.37 -7.14
N SER A 463 18.34 3.36 -6.34
CA SER A 463 18.42 3.06 -4.91
C SER A 463 18.72 1.58 -4.64
N SER A 464 19.50 1.30 -3.58
CA SER A 464 19.72 -0.06 -3.06
C SER A 464 18.51 -0.65 -2.32
N PHE A 465 17.41 0.11 -2.16
CA PHE A 465 16.25 -0.26 -1.35
C PHE A 465 15.82 -1.72 -1.55
N PHE A 466 15.59 -2.16 -2.79
CA PHE A 466 15.12 -3.53 -3.03
C PHE A 466 16.19 -4.59 -2.76
N ASP A 467 17.46 -4.30 -3.04
CA ASP A 467 18.56 -5.22 -2.70
C ASP A 467 18.72 -5.36 -1.19
N ASP A 468 18.59 -4.26 -0.44
CA ASP A 468 18.64 -4.26 1.01
C ASP A 468 17.45 -5.05 1.61
N GLN A 469 16.24 -4.88 1.06
CA GLN A 469 15.05 -5.65 1.48
C GLN A 469 15.17 -7.14 1.14
N LEU A 470 15.73 -7.50 -0.02
CA LEU A 470 15.97 -8.91 -0.36
C LEU A 470 17.04 -9.53 0.55
N THR A 471 18.07 -8.77 0.92
CA THR A 471 19.11 -9.20 1.85
C THR A 471 18.54 -9.40 3.25
N ALA A 472 17.71 -8.47 3.73
CA ALA A 472 17.02 -8.62 5.01
C ALA A 472 16.10 -9.85 5.01
N PHE A 473 15.37 -10.09 3.92
CA PHE A 473 14.53 -11.28 3.79
C PHE A 473 15.34 -12.57 3.75
N GLU A 474 16.50 -12.57 3.07
CA GLU A 474 17.43 -13.71 3.05
C GLU A 474 17.90 -14.09 4.46
N VAL A 475 18.35 -13.10 5.24
CA VAL A 475 18.72 -13.30 6.66
C VAL A 475 17.54 -13.85 7.46
N TRP A 476 16.34 -13.31 7.24
CA TRP A 476 15.13 -13.76 7.92
C TRP A 476 14.75 -15.21 7.53
N VAL A 477 14.90 -15.61 6.27
CA VAL A 477 14.62 -17.00 5.84
C VAL A 477 15.62 -17.99 6.45
N GLU A 478 16.87 -17.57 6.66
CA GLU A 478 17.91 -18.42 7.24
C GLU A 478 17.84 -18.55 8.76
N SER A 479 17.37 -17.51 9.45
CA SER A 479 17.52 -17.40 10.91
C SER A 479 16.32 -16.80 11.66
N GLY A 480 15.28 -16.37 10.95
CA GLY A 480 14.09 -15.77 11.53
C GLY A 480 13.15 -16.79 12.17
N ASP A 481 12.28 -16.29 13.06
CA ASP A 481 11.23 -17.10 13.64
C ASP A 481 10.09 -17.28 12.62
N MET A 482 9.89 -18.53 12.19
CA MET A 482 8.82 -18.89 11.26
C MET A 482 7.41 -18.66 11.84
N ALA A 483 7.28 -18.48 13.16
CA ALA A 483 6.03 -18.07 13.79
C ALA A 483 5.70 -16.59 13.54
N GLU A 484 6.68 -15.73 13.25
CA GLU A 484 6.48 -14.31 13.01
C GLU A 484 6.19 -13.98 11.54
N VAL A 485 5.53 -12.85 11.30
CA VAL A 485 5.26 -12.38 9.93
C VAL A 485 6.54 -11.77 9.36
N PRO A 486 7.06 -12.26 8.22
CA PRO A 486 8.21 -11.63 7.57
C PRO A 486 7.82 -10.25 7.04
N GLU A 487 8.46 -9.20 7.58
CA GLU A 487 8.20 -7.82 7.22
C GLU A 487 8.49 -7.55 5.74
N GLN A 488 9.56 -8.15 5.19
CA GLN A 488 10.03 -7.88 3.83
C GLN A 488 9.20 -8.58 2.74
N LEU A 489 8.27 -9.47 3.10
CA LEU A 489 7.50 -10.28 2.14
C LEU A 489 6.79 -9.42 1.07
N PRO A 490 6.10 -8.31 1.37
CA PRO A 490 5.51 -7.43 0.36
C PRO A 490 6.54 -6.86 -0.63
N CYS A 491 7.71 -6.45 -0.14
CA CYS A 491 8.81 -5.96 -0.98
C CYS A 491 9.35 -7.05 -1.90
N VAL A 492 9.52 -8.27 -1.40
CA VAL A 492 9.96 -9.43 -2.19
C VAL A 492 8.96 -9.74 -3.31
N LEU A 493 7.66 -9.75 -3.01
CA LEU A 493 6.61 -9.95 -4.02
C LEU A 493 6.60 -8.83 -5.07
N LEU A 494 6.83 -7.58 -4.64
CA LEU A 494 6.90 -6.44 -5.56
C LEU A 494 8.16 -6.51 -6.45
N ALA A 495 9.28 -6.99 -5.92
CA ALA A 495 10.54 -7.17 -6.64
C ALA A 495 10.40 -8.13 -7.82
N LEU A 496 9.50 -9.13 -7.76
CA LEU A 496 9.18 -10.03 -8.88
C LEU A 496 8.74 -9.30 -10.15
N THR A 497 8.20 -8.08 -10.01
CA THR A 497 7.78 -7.29 -11.16
C THR A 497 8.95 -6.74 -11.98
N GLN A 498 10.15 -6.68 -11.40
CA GLN A 498 11.38 -6.23 -12.08
C GLN A 498 12.26 -7.39 -12.47
N VAL A 499 12.64 -7.42 -13.75
CA VAL A 499 13.61 -8.38 -14.30
C VAL A 499 14.88 -8.47 -13.45
N LEU A 500 15.41 -7.31 -13.02
CA LEU A 500 16.63 -7.18 -12.23
C LEU A 500 16.65 -8.06 -10.97
N TYR A 501 15.53 -8.13 -10.25
CA TYR A 501 15.46 -8.77 -8.94
C TYR A 501 14.82 -10.17 -8.97
N ARG A 502 14.26 -10.58 -10.13
CA ARG A 502 13.42 -11.79 -10.24
C ARG A 502 14.10 -13.05 -9.74
N VAL A 503 15.29 -13.37 -10.23
CA VAL A 503 15.98 -14.63 -9.91
C VAL A 503 16.24 -14.75 -8.42
N ARG A 504 16.75 -13.67 -7.81
CA ARG A 504 17.01 -13.60 -6.37
C ARG A 504 15.70 -13.74 -5.57
N ALA A 505 14.68 -12.95 -5.92
CA ALA A 505 13.38 -12.98 -5.26
C ALA A 505 12.70 -14.35 -5.37
N PHE A 506 12.73 -15.00 -6.55
CA PHE A 506 12.17 -16.33 -6.72
C PHE A 506 12.90 -17.38 -5.88
N THR A 507 14.23 -17.32 -5.83
CA THR A 507 15.02 -18.28 -5.05
C THR A 507 14.72 -18.15 -3.56
N LEU A 508 14.65 -16.92 -3.04
CA LEU A 508 14.30 -16.66 -1.65
C LEU A 508 12.85 -17.06 -1.34
N LEU A 509 11.91 -16.78 -2.25
CA LEU A 509 10.51 -17.23 -2.08
C LEU A 509 10.40 -18.75 -2.09
N ALA A 510 11.14 -19.46 -2.94
CA ALA A 510 11.14 -20.92 -2.94
C ALA A 510 11.61 -21.46 -1.58
N LYS A 511 12.76 -20.99 -1.09
CA LYS A 511 13.28 -21.34 0.25
C LYS A 511 12.26 -21.03 1.36
N TYR A 512 11.63 -19.85 1.32
CA TYR A 512 10.62 -19.46 2.29
C TYR A 512 9.38 -20.36 2.22
N LEU A 513 8.85 -20.66 1.04
CA LEU A 513 7.66 -21.50 0.90
C LEU A 513 7.93 -22.97 1.22
N ASP A 514 9.17 -23.44 1.05
CA ASP A 514 9.60 -24.79 1.42
C ASP A 514 9.62 -24.99 2.94
N SER A 515 9.78 -23.93 3.74
CA SER A 515 9.82 -24.00 5.20
C SER A 515 8.55 -24.56 5.86
N GLY A 516 7.38 -24.42 5.22
CA GLY A 516 6.13 -24.89 5.80
C GLY A 516 4.86 -24.38 5.12
N ARG A 517 3.71 -24.95 5.49
CA ARG A 517 2.40 -24.51 4.96
C ARG A 517 2.03 -23.10 5.40
N THR A 518 2.40 -22.72 6.62
CA THR A 518 2.14 -21.38 7.17
C THR A 518 2.78 -20.29 6.32
N ALA A 519 4.01 -20.52 5.83
CA ALA A 519 4.68 -19.61 4.91
C ALA A 519 3.88 -19.41 3.61
N GLY A 520 3.37 -20.50 3.03
CA GLY A 520 2.49 -20.44 1.87
C GLY A 520 1.16 -19.74 2.13
N LYS A 521 0.48 -20.01 3.25
CA LYS A 521 -0.74 -19.29 3.66
C LYS A 521 -0.47 -17.77 3.78
N ARG A 522 0.65 -17.37 4.40
CA ARG A 522 1.07 -15.96 4.49
C ARG A 522 1.38 -15.35 3.13
N ALA A 523 2.04 -16.07 2.23
CA ALA A 523 2.30 -15.59 0.88
C ALA A 523 1.01 -15.37 0.09
N ILE A 524 0.01 -16.23 0.26
CA ILE A 524 -1.33 -16.07 -0.34
C ILE A 524 -2.02 -14.82 0.22
N LEU A 525 -2.05 -14.65 1.54
CA LEU A 525 -2.61 -13.44 2.19
C LEU A 525 -1.88 -12.16 1.72
N CYS A 526 -0.55 -12.25 1.59
CA CYS A 526 0.27 -11.18 1.03
C CYS A 526 0.10 -11.02 -0.48
N GLY A 527 -0.68 -11.87 -1.16
CA GLY A 527 -1.10 -11.67 -2.54
C GLY A 527 -0.11 -12.15 -3.59
N ILE A 528 0.60 -13.25 -3.35
CA ILE A 528 1.53 -13.85 -4.32
C ILE A 528 0.84 -14.35 -5.61
N LEU A 529 -0.41 -14.83 -5.49
CA LEU A 529 -1.16 -15.51 -6.55
C LEU A 529 -1.29 -14.70 -7.86
N PRO A 530 -1.74 -13.43 -7.86
CA PRO A 530 -1.81 -12.63 -9.08
C PRO A 530 -0.47 -12.41 -9.78
N TYR A 531 0.64 -12.32 -9.03
CA TYR A 531 1.97 -12.18 -9.61
C TYR A 531 2.35 -13.47 -10.36
N MET A 532 2.13 -14.62 -9.73
CA MET A 532 2.44 -15.92 -10.32
C MET A 532 1.62 -16.20 -11.58
N SER A 533 0.31 -15.91 -11.57
CA SER A 533 -0.55 -16.04 -12.75
C SER A 533 -0.07 -15.16 -13.91
N LYS A 534 0.33 -13.92 -13.60
CA LYS A 534 0.85 -12.99 -14.60
C LYS A 534 2.20 -13.44 -15.15
N LEU A 535 3.08 -13.97 -14.31
CA LEU A 535 4.40 -14.45 -14.72
C LEU A 535 4.31 -15.70 -15.61
N VAL A 536 3.44 -16.67 -15.27
CA VAL A 536 3.20 -17.85 -16.12
C VAL A 536 2.75 -17.45 -17.52
N THR A 537 1.91 -16.41 -17.62
CA THR A 537 1.30 -16.01 -18.89
C THR A 537 2.16 -15.04 -19.71
N GLN A 538 3.03 -14.25 -19.07
CA GLN A 538 3.74 -13.14 -19.71
C GLN A 538 5.26 -13.29 -19.75
N ALA A 539 5.83 -14.22 -18.97
CA ALA A 539 7.26 -14.38 -18.79
C ALA A 539 7.67 -15.87 -18.91
N PRO A 540 7.66 -16.44 -20.13
CA PRO A 540 8.03 -17.85 -20.34
C PRO A 540 9.45 -18.17 -19.87
N GLU A 541 10.35 -17.19 -19.85
CA GLU A 541 11.74 -17.32 -19.39
C GLU A 541 11.88 -17.79 -17.92
N VAL A 542 10.88 -17.53 -17.08
CA VAL A 542 10.87 -17.89 -15.64
C VAL A 542 9.84 -18.97 -15.33
N PHE A 543 9.28 -19.60 -16.35
CA PHE A 543 8.15 -20.52 -16.19
C PHE A 543 8.46 -21.70 -15.26
N LEU A 544 9.65 -22.30 -15.35
CA LEU A 544 10.04 -23.43 -14.51
C LEU A 544 10.09 -23.06 -13.02
N ILE A 545 10.77 -21.96 -12.67
CA ILE A 545 10.88 -21.52 -11.27
C ILE A 545 9.53 -21.05 -10.71
N VAL A 546 8.71 -20.40 -11.53
CA VAL A 546 7.33 -20.03 -11.14
C VAL A 546 6.47 -21.26 -10.91
N THR A 547 6.68 -22.34 -11.67
CA THR A 547 5.98 -23.63 -11.45
C THR A 547 6.32 -24.22 -10.09
N VAL A 548 7.58 -24.13 -9.64
CA VAL A 548 7.97 -24.53 -8.28
C VAL A 548 7.18 -23.76 -7.22
N LEU A 549 7.07 -22.44 -7.36
CA LEU A 549 6.25 -21.65 -6.45
C LEU A 549 4.77 -22.07 -6.48
N TRP A 550 4.21 -22.37 -7.66
CA TRP A 550 2.82 -22.85 -7.78
C TRP A 550 2.58 -24.14 -7.02
N MET A 551 3.51 -25.09 -7.10
CA MET A 551 3.42 -26.33 -6.33
C MET A 551 3.37 -26.04 -4.83
N GLN A 552 4.23 -25.15 -4.32
CA GLN A 552 4.26 -24.82 -2.90
C GLN A 552 3.03 -24.05 -2.41
N VAL A 553 2.54 -23.10 -3.21
CA VAL A 553 1.34 -22.32 -2.88
C VAL A 553 0.09 -23.19 -2.87
N ILE A 554 -0.08 -24.08 -3.86
CA ILE A 554 -1.21 -25.02 -3.89
C ILE A 554 -1.12 -26.02 -2.73
N ARG A 555 0.09 -26.46 -2.36
CA ARG A 555 0.29 -27.33 -1.18
C ARG A 555 -0.17 -26.65 0.12
N ALA A 556 -0.02 -25.33 0.22
CA ALA A 556 -0.40 -24.57 1.40
C ALA A 556 -1.91 -24.29 1.48
N ASP A 557 -2.54 -23.94 0.36
CA ASP A 557 -3.98 -23.78 0.25
C ASP A 557 -4.47 -24.20 -1.15
N PRO A 558 -4.99 -25.44 -1.29
CA PRO A 558 -5.48 -25.94 -2.56
C PRO A 558 -6.67 -25.15 -3.10
N ALA A 559 -7.53 -24.60 -2.23
CA ALA A 559 -8.76 -23.95 -2.63
C ALA A 559 -8.47 -22.59 -3.30
N GLU A 560 -7.69 -21.73 -2.64
CA GLU A 560 -7.29 -20.43 -3.22
C GLU A 560 -6.38 -20.60 -4.44
N GLY A 561 -5.41 -21.51 -4.36
CA GLY A 561 -4.50 -21.82 -5.47
C GLY A 561 -5.24 -22.30 -6.72
N CYS A 562 -6.17 -23.25 -6.58
CA CYS A 562 -6.94 -23.76 -7.72
C CYS A 562 -7.93 -22.74 -8.26
N ASN A 563 -8.55 -21.91 -7.41
CA ASN A 563 -9.45 -20.85 -7.83
C ASN A 563 -8.72 -19.82 -8.73
N GLU A 564 -7.54 -19.35 -8.30
CA GLU A 564 -6.77 -18.41 -9.14
C GLU A 564 -6.29 -19.07 -10.44
N MET A 565 -5.84 -20.33 -10.39
CA MET A 565 -5.42 -21.08 -11.57
C MET A 565 -6.52 -21.15 -12.63
N GLN A 566 -7.74 -21.52 -12.22
CA GLN A 566 -8.91 -21.58 -13.11
C GLN A 566 -9.27 -20.20 -13.66
N LYS A 567 -9.29 -19.18 -12.81
CA LYS A 567 -9.60 -17.80 -13.19
C LYS A 567 -8.63 -17.26 -14.24
N CYS A 568 -7.35 -17.63 -14.17
CA CYS A 568 -6.31 -17.20 -15.10
C CYS A 568 -6.04 -18.18 -16.24
N GLN A 569 -6.76 -19.31 -16.30
CA GLN A 569 -6.57 -20.38 -17.28
C GLN A 569 -5.12 -20.92 -17.33
N CYS A 570 -4.47 -20.98 -16.17
CA CYS A 570 -3.07 -21.38 -16.06
C CYS A 570 -2.86 -22.88 -16.31
N GLU A 571 -3.91 -23.71 -16.23
CA GLU A 571 -3.86 -25.17 -16.44
C GLU A 571 -3.28 -25.57 -17.80
N LYS A 572 -3.49 -24.74 -18.84
CA LYS A 572 -2.99 -24.98 -20.19
C LYS A 572 -1.46 -24.95 -20.24
N TYR A 573 -0.83 -24.08 -19.45
CA TYR A 573 0.63 -23.96 -19.38
C TYR A 573 1.24 -25.17 -18.68
N PHE A 574 0.69 -25.59 -17.54
CA PHE A 574 1.17 -26.79 -16.84
C PHE A 574 0.93 -28.08 -17.65
N THR A 575 -0.18 -28.17 -18.38
CA THR A 575 -0.42 -29.29 -19.31
C THR A 575 0.61 -29.30 -20.44
N SER A 576 1.07 -28.12 -20.87
CA SER A 576 2.10 -27.99 -21.91
C SER A 576 3.48 -28.36 -21.38
N LEU A 577 3.78 -28.03 -20.12
CA LEU A 577 4.99 -28.46 -19.42
C LEU A 577 5.14 -29.98 -19.42
N LEU A 578 4.05 -30.71 -19.13
CA LEU A 578 4.05 -32.18 -19.11
C LEU A 578 4.32 -32.84 -20.48
N LYS A 579 4.28 -32.07 -21.57
CA LYS A 579 4.57 -32.53 -22.94
C LYS A 579 5.99 -32.21 -23.39
N LEU A 580 6.73 -31.42 -22.61
CA LEU A 580 8.11 -31.06 -22.95
C LEU A 580 9.03 -32.25 -22.68
N GLU A 581 9.98 -32.48 -23.59
CA GLU A 581 11.08 -33.42 -23.37
C GLU A 581 12.33 -32.64 -23.01
N GLU A 582 13.04 -33.07 -21.96
CA GLU A 582 14.26 -32.42 -21.47
C GLU A 582 15.35 -32.31 -22.56
N SER A 583 15.44 -33.31 -23.44
CA SER A 583 16.38 -33.36 -24.56
C SER A 583 16.14 -32.31 -25.64
N SER A 584 14.89 -31.83 -25.78
CA SER A 584 14.49 -30.86 -26.82
C SER A 584 14.22 -29.46 -26.26
N THR A 585 14.16 -29.34 -24.92
CA THR A 585 13.86 -28.09 -24.24
C THR A 585 15.16 -27.38 -23.90
N LEU A 586 15.34 -26.17 -24.42
CA LEU A 586 16.48 -25.33 -24.06
C LEU A 586 16.30 -24.83 -22.62
N ILE A 587 17.08 -25.38 -21.69
CA ILE A 587 17.10 -24.97 -20.29
C ILE A 587 18.38 -24.16 -20.06
N GLU A 588 18.20 -22.89 -19.71
CA GLU A 588 19.27 -22.02 -19.26
C GLU A 588 19.37 -22.09 -17.74
N TYR A 589 20.53 -22.51 -17.24
CA TYR A 589 20.83 -22.49 -15.81
C TYR A 589 21.36 -21.13 -15.42
N VAL A 590 20.72 -20.53 -14.42
CA VAL A 590 21.09 -19.22 -13.89
C VAL A 590 21.56 -19.40 -12.45
N GLU A 591 22.76 -18.94 -12.14
CA GLU A 591 23.27 -19.00 -10.77
C GLU A 591 22.61 -17.95 -9.88
N TYR A 592 22.50 -18.26 -8.58
CA TYR A 592 22.01 -17.32 -7.59
C TYR A 592 22.87 -16.05 -7.57
N GLY A 593 22.23 -14.88 -7.69
CA GLY A 593 22.91 -13.59 -7.73
C GLY A 593 23.36 -13.14 -9.13
N GLN A 594 23.20 -13.96 -10.18
CA GLN A 594 23.42 -13.49 -11.55
C GLN A 594 22.26 -12.61 -12.05
N MET A 595 22.62 -11.45 -12.58
CA MET A 595 21.68 -10.58 -13.29
C MET A 595 21.43 -11.13 -14.69
N VAL A 596 20.19 -11.57 -14.95
CA VAL A 596 19.79 -12.05 -16.27
C VAL A 596 19.09 -10.93 -17.03
N ASN A 597 19.69 -10.52 -18.14
CA ASN A 597 19.01 -9.66 -19.11
C ASN A 597 18.16 -10.55 -20.02
N TYR A 598 16.86 -10.64 -19.76
CA TYR A 598 15.89 -11.22 -20.69
C TYR A 598 15.70 -10.29 -21.89
N ALA A 599 16.72 -10.15 -22.74
CA ALA A 599 16.53 -9.51 -24.03
C ALA A 599 15.49 -10.34 -24.80
N ARG A 600 14.40 -9.71 -25.25
CA ARG A 600 13.54 -10.33 -26.26
C ARG A 600 14.43 -10.62 -27.46
N VAL A 601 14.76 -11.89 -27.66
CA VAL A 601 15.29 -12.34 -28.94
C VAL A 601 14.21 -12.01 -29.96
N GLU A 602 14.43 -11.00 -30.80
CA GLU A 602 13.64 -10.81 -32.01
C GLU A 602 13.76 -12.11 -32.79
N SER A 603 12.62 -12.81 -32.97
CA SER A 603 12.57 -14.04 -33.74
C SER A 603 13.24 -13.81 -35.10
N PRO A 604 14.15 -14.70 -35.56
CA PRO A 604 14.71 -14.57 -36.90
C PRO A 604 13.55 -14.63 -37.91
N GLN A 605 13.43 -13.58 -38.74
CA GLN A 605 12.48 -13.54 -39.84
C GLN A 605 12.72 -14.73 -40.76
N MET A 606 11.81 -15.70 -40.73
CA MET A 606 11.74 -16.74 -41.76
C MET A 606 11.25 -16.09 -43.06
N PRO A 607 11.92 -16.32 -44.21
CA PRO A 607 11.51 -15.72 -45.47
C PRO A 607 10.15 -16.29 -45.91
N SER A 608 9.20 -15.39 -46.17
CA SER A 608 7.87 -15.72 -46.67
C SER A 608 7.94 -16.36 -48.06
N PRO A 609 7.22 -17.47 -48.34
CA PRO A 609 7.15 -18.04 -49.67
C PRO A 609 6.29 -17.16 -50.59
N SER A 610 6.87 -16.75 -51.71
CA SER A 610 6.19 -16.06 -52.79
C SER A 610 5.22 -17.00 -53.51
N PHE A 611 3.91 -16.72 -53.45
CA PHE A 611 2.92 -17.31 -54.35
C PHE A 611 2.27 -16.22 -55.20
N SER A 612 2.52 -16.28 -56.50
CA SER A 612 1.87 -15.54 -57.56
C SER A 612 0.49 -16.16 -57.87
N PRO A 613 -0.59 -15.37 -58.05
CA PRO A 613 -1.90 -15.91 -58.39
C PRO A 613 -2.08 -16.02 -59.92
N THR A 614 -2.42 -17.22 -60.38
CA THR A 614 -2.87 -17.51 -61.75
C THR A 614 -4.37 -17.23 -61.91
N THR A 615 -4.71 -16.66 -63.06
CA THR A 615 -6.06 -16.25 -63.51
C THR A 615 -6.90 -17.38 -64.11
N ALA A 616 -8.22 -17.12 -64.18
CA ALA A 616 -9.31 -17.75 -64.98
C ALA A 616 -10.19 -18.75 -64.21
N THR A 617 -11.53 -18.82 -64.30
CA THR A 617 -12.52 -18.31 -65.28
C THR A 617 -13.93 -18.27 -64.62
N ALA A 618 -14.93 -17.71 -65.31
CA ALA A 618 -16.11 -17.00 -64.80
C ALA A 618 -17.45 -17.77 -64.55
N ALA A 619 -18.25 -17.24 -63.59
CA ALA A 619 -19.71 -16.90 -63.57
C ALA A 619 -20.82 -17.97 -63.85
N PRO A 620 -22.14 -17.75 -63.54
CA PRO A 620 -22.83 -16.50 -63.12
C PRO A 620 -24.00 -16.55 -62.07
N ARG A 621 -24.37 -15.34 -61.57
CA ARG A 621 -25.70 -14.80 -61.09
C ARG A 621 -26.24 -15.26 -59.71
N GLN A 622 -26.78 -14.42 -58.82
CA GLN A 622 -27.74 -13.29 -59.00
C GLN A 622 -27.83 -12.34 -57.76
N LYS A 623 -27.87 -11.01 -58.01
CA LYS A 623 -28.54 -9.82 -57.36
C LYS A 623 -29.12 -9.94 -55.92
N ARG A 624 -29.25 -8.91 -55.05
CA ARG A 624 -28.97 -7.44 -54.95
C ARG A 624 -29.53 -6.96 -53.58
N ALA A 625 -28.84 -6.04 -52.88
CA ALA A 625 -29.33 -4.90 -52.04
C ALA A 625 -28.18 -4.42 -51.10
N GLU A 626 -27.50 -3.27 -51.32
CA GLU A 626 -27.82 -1.91 -50.80
C GLU A 626 -27.79 -1.84 -49.25
N PHE A 627 -27.12 -0.93 -48.51
CA PHE A 627 -26.45 0.35 -48.73
C PHE A 627 -25.59 0.68 -47.46
N GLN A 628 -24.48 1.43 -47.58
CA GLN A 628 -23.67 1.99 -46.47
C GLN A 628 -23.44 3.49 -46.73
N PRO A 629 -23.33 4.35 -45.68
CA PRO A 629 -22.65 5.63 -45.80
C PRO A 629 -21.34 5.72 -44.99
N ARG A 630 -20.31 6.07 -45.77
CA ARG A 630 -19.00 6.72 -45.58
C ARG A 630 -18.62 7.39 -44.24
N SER A 631 -17.37 7.14 -43.85
CA SER A 631 -16.45 8.03 -43.12
C SER A 631 -15.50 8.74 -44.10
N GLN A 632 -15.23 10.03 -43.89
CA GLN A 632 -14.25 10.84 -44.64
C GLN A 632 -13.03 11.17 -43.76
N THR A 633 -11.84 10.97 -44.33
CA THR A 633 -10.54 11.50 -43.91
C THR A 633 -10.10 12.52 -44.95
N TRP A 634 -9.50 13.65 -44.52
CA TRP A 634 -8.77 14.55 -45.40
C TRP A 634 -7.29 14.65 -45.05
N ALA A 635 -6.50 14.74 -46.11
CA ALA A 635 -5.06 14.71 -46.17
C ALA A 635 -4.43 16.11 -46.23
N SER A 636 -3.15 16.14 -45.91
CA SER A 636 -2.15 17.20 -45.93
C SER A 636 -1.57 17.51 -47.32
N THR A 637 -1.08 18.74 -47.53
CA THR A 637 -0.01 19.09 -48.50
C THR A 637 0.68 20.44 -48.13
N THR A 638 2.01 20.39 -47.90
CA THR A 638 3.16 21.20 -48.43
C THR A 638 3.00 22.69 -48.82
N SER A 639 3.98 23.60 -48.86
CA SER A 639 5.36 23.87 -48.33
C SER A 639 5.88 25.17 -49.00
N LEU A 640 6.99 25.74 -48.51
CA LEU A 640 8.06 26.55 -49.18
C LEU A 640 8.19 28.07 -48.95
N ASP A 641 9.48 28.46 -49.01
CA ASP A 641 10.27 29.56 -48.43
C ASP A 641 10.20 30.96 -49.08
N GLY A 642 10.79 31.97 -48.41
CA GLY A 642 11.31 33.21 -49.01
C GLY A 642 11.80 34.26 -47.99
N ALA A 643 13.00 34.80 -48.19
CA ALA A 643 13.87 35.50 -47.22
C ALA A 643 13.91 37.06 -47.29
N ALA A 644 14.72 37.65 -46.39
CA ALA A 644 15.37 39.00 -46.38
C ALA A 644 14.48 40.21 -45.93
N GLU A 645 14.92 41.27 -45.23
CA GLU A 645 16.24 41.80 -44.84
C GLU A 645 16.09 42.97 -43.81
N ALA A 646 17.18 43.26 -43.07
CA ALA A 646 17.64 44.57 -42.55
C ALA A 646 16.96 45.33 -41.37
N GLY A 647 17.80 45.73 -40.39
CA GLY A 647 17.54 46.80 -39.42
C GLY A 647 18.44 46.77 -38.17
N GLU A 648 19.44 47.66 -38.12
CA GLU A 648 20.59 47.72 -37.21
C GLU A 648 20.33 48.11 -35.72
N GLN A 649 21.35 47.77 -34.91
CA GLN A 649 21.68 47.96 -33.48
C GLN A 649 21.58 49.40 -32.89
N PRO A 650 22.11 49.70 -31.67
CA PRO A 650 21.86 49.20 -30.30
C PRO A 650 21.65 50.37 -29.29
N LEU A 651 21.40 50.11 -27.98
CA LEU A 651 22.00 50.85 -26.82
C LEU A 651 21.35 50.48 -25.46
N GLN A 652 22.14 49.74 -24.66
CA GLN A 652 22.46 49.87 -23.22
C GLN A 652 21.40 49.87 -22.08
N PRO A 653 21.82 49.41 -20.86
CA PRO A 653 20.96 48.89 -19.80
C PRO A 653 20.62 49.92 -18.72
N MET A 654 19.40 49.89 -18.19
CA MET A 654 19.02 50.67 -17.02
C MET A 654 19.30 49.94 -15.69
N GLN A 655 20.02 50.64 -14.82
CA GLN A 655 20.40 50.28 -13.45
C GLN A 655 19.20 50.19 -12.48
N PRO A 656 19.35 49.46 -11.35
CA PRO A 656 18.30 49.32 -10.33
C PRO A 656 18.20 50.57 -9.45
N MET A 657 17.00 51.12 -9.29
CA MET A 657 16.75 52.21 -8.34
C MET A 657 16.54 51.68 -6.91
N ARG A 658 17.31 52.28 -5.99
CA ARG A 658 17.26 52.10 -4.54
C ARG A 658 15.98 52.69 -3.93
N SER A 659 15.51 52.01 -2.89
CA SER A 659 14.41 52.37 -1.97
C SER A 659 14.63 53.69 -1.21
N PRO A 660 13.56 54.34 -0.71
CA PRO A 660 13.63 55.15 0.50
C PRO A 660 13.16 54.35 1.72
N LEU A 661 14.01 54.30 2.75
CA LEU A 661 13.69 53.82 4.09
C LEU A 661 12.58 54.69 4.72
N ALA A 662 11.58 54.04 5.32
CA ALA A 662 10.67 54.67 6.28
C ALA A 662 11.08 54.27 7.70
N GLU A 663 11.31 55.27 8.56
CA GLU A 663 11.62 55.11 9.99
C GLU A 663 10.45 54.48 10.76
N ALA A 664 10.77 53.57 11.69
CA ALA A 664 9.82 52.99 12.63
C ALA A 664 9.65 53.90 13.88
N PRO A 665 8.43 54.02 14.44
CA PRO A 665 8.20 54.84 15.64
C PRO A 665 8.65 54.13 16.94
N PRO A 666 9.02 54.89 18.00
CA PRO A 666 9.51 54.32 19.25
C PRO A 666 8.38 53.75 20.14
N PRO A 667 8.69 52.75 21.00
CA PRO A 667 7.70 52.12 21.88
C PRO A 667 7.35 52.99 23.10
N PRO A 668 6.12 52.86 23.66
CA PRO A 668 5.70 53.58 24.85
C PRO A 668 6.31 53.01 26.14
N PRO A 669 6.45 53.82 27.21
CA PRO A 669 7.03 53.40 28.48
C PRO A 669 6.08 52.47 29.28
N PRO A 670 6.64 51.56 30.11
CA PRO A 670 5.86 50.55 30.82
C PRO A 670 5.12 51.12 32.05
N PRO A 671 3.99 50.49 32.45
CA PRO A 671 3.34 50.72 33.73
C PRO A 671 4.07 50.05 34.91
#